data_AF-A0A7S3Q2M3-F1
#
_entry.id   AF-A0A7S3Q2M3-F1
#
_cell.length_a   1.000
_cell.length_b   1.000
_cell.length_c   1.000
_cell.angle_alpha   90.00
_cell.angle_beta   90.00
_cell.angle_gamma   90.00
#
_symmetry.space_group_name_H-M   'P 1'
#
loop_
_entity.id
_entity.type
_entity.pdbx_description
1 polymer ?
#
loop_
_entity_poly.entity_id
_entity_poly.type
_entity_poly.pdbx_seq_one_letter_code
_entity_poly.pdbx_strand_id
1 'polypeptide(L)'
;QISDIRKAAQLGLWQSSVISTVLIHLRQLMKYKSVLNIIFISRILSVRAIVMQKSNVRIELFFKTHSDLRERVRFLSTKGVRSFNLVNKSNKDNALEWVDVIREEIPDASICAHYSAKYNKSRMKDGALKLFVDFVEKMDSKEGDNEVLVVTGSGDKGKFNSVTAMKTLAKKTQDRYSDLSNGATIAVAYNPFFPDQELQEEEQKRLMEKIDNNQVNRIYLQFGTDLELLRASLEWLTKMRPEKGNFDICGSIFLPTKKLIAQQRFRPWNGVFLSEEFLDSEDGARGIVLEMMRLYHSFGCEILIEAPGIRNEKDVKILEALLQDRDSESISKASVGEVLERCAENLEDPSKRRKIGPLPSSNVVSTEDCKNPAILLFGSHDIRLHDNEAFQLSSFHQSVIPLFLWCNGGKGKWGMNGASEVVLKDALRNLHKHLQASGLKLITRSTDDFQTELSKLCLETNASAIYWNKAHTTEGRIREKRNKQILHDIGIKAIQCQSSLLYDPSSPALSISSGFNGGHWGTLMPFLRTCRKQLGEPRRPILRHETFAILEKMRPPLVWPESSTIDDLGIAIIEGKDHWDAPILKKFPMSESDALRDLNDFFAHAFHLYERDRSRADIDHSTSKLSAHLRIGTLSPNEFFYRIEDSNLSYNDRKTISRRLIWRDLAYYQLFSFPNMCEESIRQHYSQTEWVSGEEERQRFDAWKKGRTGYPLVDAGMRELWATGWMTQSVRMVVASFLTEYLRVNWVKGCEWFHYTLVDADPAINSMMWQNAGRSGIDQWNFVMSPTAASQDASGNYTIMWVPELSGLKKPLLHSPWKAPTEVLKQAGVELGKNYPHRILVDLKEERHKMVENVLKMRHRNQSANDDKGYDLITLPNGKETIVFTKKEFRIDRCGNVLKAPPRKKKGRTKSGRGRNRI
;
A
#
# COMPACT_ATOMS: atom_id res chain seq x y z
N GLN A 1 -22.17 13.77 -70.35
CA GLN A 1 -22.66 14.17 -69.00
C GLN A 1 -21.75 13.69 -67.86
N ILE A 2 -21.63 12.40 -67.51
CA ILE A 2 -20.73 11.95 -66.40
C ILE A 2 -19.25 12.20 -66.72
N SER A 3 -18.86 12.06 -67.99
CA SER A 3 -17.52 12.42 -68.50
C SER A 3 -17.21 13.91 -68.28
N ASP A 4 -18.18 14.78 -68.57
CA ASP A 4 -18.02 16.24 -68.47
C ASP A 4 -17.94 16.69 -67.00
N ILE A 5 -18.67 16.03 -66.11
CA ILE A 5 -18.59 16.26 -64.65
C ILE A 5 -17.22 15.83 -64.09
N ARG A 6 -16.64 14.72 -64.58
CA ARG A 6 -15.29 14.30 -64.18
C ARG A 6 -14.21 15.26 -64.68
N LYS A 7 -14.36 15.79 -65.90
CA LYS A 7 -13.43 16.79 -66.46
C LYS A 7 -13.52 18.13 -65.72
N ALA A 8 -14.72 18.58 -65.34
CA ALA A 8 -14.92 19.79 -64.54
C ALA A 8 -14.34 19.65 -63.11
N ALA A 9 -14.48 18.48 -62.49
CA ALA A 9 -13.94 18.19 -61.17
C ALA A 9 -12.40 18.19 -61.14
N GLN A 10 -11.74 17.76 -62.22
CA GLN A 10 -10.28 17.78 -62.34
C GLN A 10 -9.70 19.18 -62.60
N LEU A 11 -10.49 20.11 -63.13
CA LEU A 11 -10.06 21.48 -63.46
C LEU A 11 -10.39 22.51 -62.37
N GLY A 12 -10.99 22.11 -61.25
CA GLY A 12 -11.22 22.99 -60.08
C GLY A 12 -12.27 24.10 -60.29
N LEU A 13 -13.06 24.05 -61.37
CA LEU A 13 -14.09 25.04 -61.66
C LEU A 13 -15.46 24.53 -61.19
N TRP A 14 -15.83 24.84 -59.95
CA TRP A 14 -17.19 24.63 -59.44
C TRP A 14 -17.87 25.98 -59.19
N GLN A 15 -18.66 26.45 -60.15
CA GLN A 15 -19.70 27.45 -59.86
C GLN A 15 -20.97 26.75 -59.37
N SER A 16 -21.63 27.36 -58.38
CA SER A 16 -22.81 26.83 -57.66
C SER A 16 -23.98 26.38 -58.54
N SER A 17 -24.05 26.82 -59.80
CA SER A 17 -25.15 26.51 -60.72
C SER A 17 -25.13 25.08 -61.28
N VAL A 18 -23.96 24.42 -61.34
CA VAL A 18 -23.83 23.05 -61.89
C VAL A 18 -24.26 21.99 -60.86
N ILE A 19 -24.04 22.25 -59.56
CA ILE A 19 -24.41 21.34 -58.45
C ILE A 19 -25.92 21.20 -58.34
N SER A 20 -26.67 22.29 -58.49
CA SER A 20 -28.12 22.30 -58.42
C SER A 20 -28.76 21.47 -59.54
N THR A 21 -28.25 21.57 -60.77
CA THR A 21 -28.78 20.82 -61.92
C THR A 21 -28.51 19.32 -61.81
N VAL A 22 -27.35 18.93 -61.27
CA VAL A 22 -27.00 17.52 -61.01
C VAL A 22 -27.85 16.93 -59.89
N LEU A 23 -28.13 17.70 -58.82
CA LEU A 23 -29.00 17.27 -57.72
C LEU A 23 -30.49 17.15 -58.14
N ILE A 24 -30.96 18.00 -59.05
CA ILE A 24 -32.32 17.91 -59.61
C ILE A 24 -32.49 16.64 -60.47
N HIS A 25 -31.49 16.32 -61.31
CA HIS A 25 -31.51 15.09 -62.11
C HIS A 25 -31.37 13.82 -61.24
N LEU A 26 -30.54 13.87 -60.19
CA LEU A 26 -30.41 12.76 -59.24
C LEU A 26 -31.70 12.55 -58.42
N ARG A 27 -32.44 13.60 -58.08
CA ARG A 27 -33.75 13.49 -57.42
C ARG A 27 -34.84 12.90 -58.33
N GLN A 28 -34.82 13.16 -59.64
CA GLN A 28 -35.75 12.54 -60.58
C GLN A 28 -35.46 11.04 -60.79
N LEU A 29 -34.19 10.64 -60.77
CA LEU A 29 -33.77 9.23 -60.85
C LEU A 29 -34.18 8.39 -59.62
N MET A 30 -34.46 9.02 -58.47
CA MET A 30 -34.87 8.32 -57.25
C MET A 30 -36.35 7.89 -57.21
N LYS A 31 -37.15 8.14 -58.26
CA LYS A 31 -38.56 7.71 -58.32
C LYS A 31 -38.81 6.29 -58.84
N TYR A 32 -37.79 5.56 -59.33
CA TYR A 32 -37.96 4.18 -59.82
C TYR A 32 -37.21 3.17 -58.95
N LYS A 33 -37.97 2.28 -58.31
CA LYS A 33 -37.49 1.19 -57.45
C LYS A 33 -36.53 0.25 -58.20
N SER A 34 -35.36 0.00 -57.63
CA SER A 34 -34.88 -1.36 -57.33
C SER A 34 -33.59 -1.31 -56.52
N VAL A 35 -33.67 -1.95 -55.37
CA VAL A 35 -32.62 -2.14 -54.37
C VAL A 35 -31.54 -3.05 -54.96
N LEU A 36 -30.34 -2.55 -55.26
CA LEU A 36 -29.11 -3.38 -55.20
C LEU A 36 -27.75 -2.66 -55.32
N ASN A 37 -27.66 -1.32 -55.38
CA ASN A 37 -26.34 -0.65 -55.41
C ASN A 37 -26.04 0.32 -54.25
N ILE A 38 -26.94 0.45 -53.26
CA ILE A 38 -26.69 1.32 -52.09
C ILE A 38 -25.83 0.63 -51.02
N ILE A 39 -25.81 -0.70 -50.93
CA ILE A 39 -24.97 -1.40 -49.92
C ILE A 39 -23.48 -1.34 -50.30
N PHE A 40 -23.14 -1.26 -51.58
CA PHE A 40 -21.72 -1.22 -52.00
C PHE A 40 -21.12 0.18 -51.90
N ILE A 41 -21.88 1.24 -52.22
CA ILE A 41 -21.41 2.63 -52.07
C ILE A 41 -21.47 3.09 -50.60
N SER A 42 -22.47 2.66 -49.81
CA SER A 42 -22.50 2.90 -48.36
C SER A 42 -21.35 2.18 -47.64
N ARG A 43 -20.97 0.95 -48.05
CA ARG A 43 -19.78 0.27 -47.51
C ARG A 43 -18.46 0.93 -47.91
N ILE A 44 -18.33 1.44 -49.13
CA ILE A 44 -17.09 2.12 -49.55
C ILE A 44 -16.97 3.50 -48.89
N LEU A 45 -18.07 4.23 -48.71
CA LEU A 45 -18.09 5.49 -47.97
C LEU A 45 -17.94 5.30 -46.45
N SER A 46 -18.51 4.25 -45.86
CA SER A 46 -18.32 3.94 -44.44
C SER A 46 -16.93 3.38 -44.16
N VAL A 47 -16.34 2.58 -45.05
CA VAL A 47 -14.94 2.13 -44.92
C VAL A 47 -13.98 3.31 -45.12
N ARG A 48 -14.22 4.24 -46.07
CA ARG A 48 -13.40 5.46 -46.20
C ARG A 48 -13.59 6.42 -45.02
N ALA A 49 -14.81 6.60 -44.50
CA ALA A 49 -15.07 7.42 -43.31
C ALA A 49 -14.43 6.81 -42.06
N ILE A 50 -14.54 5.50 -41.85
CA ILE A 50 -13.90 4.78 -40.73
C ILE A 50 -12.36 4.83 -40.86
N VAL A 51 -11.81 4.71 -42.07
CA VAL A 51 -10.36 4.83 -42.31
C VAL A 51 -9.87 6.28 -42.12
N MET A 52 -10.63 7.30 -42.56
CA MET A 52 -10.31 8.72 -42.31
C MET A 52 -10.58 9.18 -40.88
N GLN A 53 -11.46 8.50 -40.13
CA GLN A 53 -11.65 8.76 -38.70
C GLN A 53 -10.52 8.18 -37.85
N LYS A 54 -9.95 7.03 -38.26
CA LYS A 54 -8.78 6.43 -37.62
C LYS A 54 -7.49 7.21 -37.86
N SER A 55 -7.41 8.02 -38.93
CA SER A 55 -6.26 8.91 -39.14
C SER A 55 -6.21 10.11 -38.17
N ASN A 56 -7.28 10.38 -37.41
CA ASN A 56 -7.31 11.41 -36.36
C ASN A 56 -7.08 10.85 -34.94
N VAL A 57 -6.57 9.61 -34.84
CA VAL A 57 -6.24 8.97 -33.57
C VAL A 57 -4.73 8.73 -33.50
N ARG A 58 -4.13 9.24 -32.43
CA ARG A 58 -2.73 9.04 -32.07
C ARG A 58 -2.61 7.90 -31.07
N ILE A 59 -1.61 7.04 -31.22
CA ILE A 59 -1.44 5.86 -30.35
C ILE A 59 -0.10 5.91 -29.63
N GLU A 60 -0.13 5.76 -28.31
CA GLU A 60 1.07 5.55 -27.51
C GLU A 60 1.61 4.13 -27.67
N LEU A 61 2.89 4.01 -28.05
CA LEU A 61 3.51 2.73 -28.38
C LEU A 61 4.17 2.04 -27.17
N PHE A 62 3.87 0.75 -27.01
CA PHE A 62 4.41 -0.12 -25.97
C PHE A 62 5.14 -1.33 -26.57
N PHE A 63 6.45 -1.39 -26.38
CA PHE A 63 7.33 -2.43 -26.93
C PHE A 63 8.54 -2.69 -26.03
N LYS A 64 9.27 -3.80 -26.25
CA LYS A 64 10.51 -4.14 -25.52
C LYS A 64 11.74 -4.20 -26.41
N THR A 65 11.58 -4.46 -27.70
CA THR A 65 12.67 -4.61 -28.68
C THR A 65 12.36 -3.84 -29.96
N HIS A 66 13.37 -3.62 -30.82
CA HIS A 66 13.15 -3.01 -32.15
C HIS A 66 12.27 -3.88 -33.04
N SER A 67 12.36 -5.22 -32.91
CA SER A 67 11.49 -6.14 -33.63
C SER A 67 10.03 -5.97 -33.20
N ASP A 68 9.77 -5.87 -31.89
CA ASP A 68 8.43 -5.65 -31.35
C ASP A 68 7.84 -4.32 -31.86
N LEU A 69 8.69 -3.27 -31.97
CA LEU A 69 8.28 -1.97 -32.48
C LEU A 69 7.87 -2.06 -33.96
N ARG A 70 8.70 -2.68 -34.82
CA ARG A 70 8.38 -2.87 -36.24
C ARG A 70 7.08 -3.64 -36.43
N GLU A 71 6.92 -4.76 -35.73
CA GLU A 71 5.70 -5.56 -35.81
C GLU A 71 4.45 -4.77 -35.37
N ARG A 72 4.57 -4.00 -34.27
CA ARG A 72 3.49 -3.16 -33.75
C ARG A 72 3.07 -2.09 -34.75
N VAL A 73 4.05 -1.40 -35.34
CA VAL A 73 3.83 -0.30 -36.29
C VAL A 73 3.21 -0.82 -37.58
N ARG A 74 3.71 -1.94 -38.12
CA ARG A 74 3.09 -2.63 -39.26
C ARG A 74 1.63 -3.00 -38.96
N PHE A 75 1.38 -3.63 -37.82
CA PHE A 75 0.03 -4.00 -37.39
C PHE A 75 -0.90 -2.77 -37.37
N LEU A 76 -0.51 -1.68 -36.70
CA LEU A 76 -1.33 -0.48 -36.59
C LEU A 76 -1.50 0.25 -37.93
N SER A 77 -0.49 0.23 -38.80
CA SER A 77 -0.57 0.72 -40.18
C SER A 77 -1.64 -0.01 -40.98
N THR A 78 -1.75 -1.34 -40.87
CA THR A 78 -2.82 -2.09 -41.55
C THR A 78 -4.22 -1.71 -41.07
N LYS A 79 -4.34 -1.04 -39.91
CA LYS A 79 -5.60 -0.54 -39.35
C LYS A 79 -5.83 0.94 -39.65
N GLY A 80 -4.96 1.60 -40.41
CA GLY A 80 -5.09 2.99 -40.82
C GLY A 80 -4.51 4.02 -39.84
N VAL A 81 -3.75 3.59 -38.82
CA VAL A 81 -3.10 4.51 -37.87
C VAL A 81 -1.78 5.02 -38.46
N ARG A 82 -1.61 6.34 -38.45
CA ARG A 82 -0.39 7.02 -38.94
C ARG A 82 0.31 7.89 -37.89
N SER A 83 -0.32 8.13 -36.74
CA SER A 83 0.18 9.03 -35.68
C SER A 83 0.60 8.26 -34.42
N PHE A 84 1.84 8.44 -33.95
CA PHE A 84 2.41 7.63 -32.87
C PHE A 84 3.13 8.46 -31.80
N ASN A 85 2.98 8.04 -30.54
CA ASN A 85 3.75 8.56 -29.40
C ASN A 85 4.78 7.55 -28.90
N LEU A 86 6.04 7.99 -28.80
CA LEU A 86 7.18 7.22 -28.29
C LEU A 86 7.53 7.64 -26.87
N VAL A 87 7.23 6.78 -25.89
CA VAL A 87 7.48 7.04 -24.47
C VAL A 87 8.86 6.58 -24.03
N ASN A 88 9.62 7.46 -23.40
CA ASN A 88 10.87 7.11 -22.74
C ASN A 88 10.59 6.53 -21.33
N LYS A 89 10.95 5.26 -21.08
CA LYS A 89 10.70 4.56 -19.79
C LYS A 89 11.97 4.35 -18.98
N SER A 90 13.14 4.51 -19.58
CA SER A 90 14.42 4.32 -18.92
C SER A 90 15.49 5.24 -19.48
N ASN A 91 16.51 5.55 -18.68
CA ASN A 91 17.66 6.35 -19.14
C ASN A 91 18.56 5.63 -20.17
N LYS A 92 18.18 4.43 -20.63
CA LYS A 92 18.86 3.67 -21.68
C LYS A 92 18.08 3.66 -23.00
N ASP A 93 16.85 4.16 -22.98
CA ASP A 93 15.98 4.18 -24.14
C ASP A 93 16.45 5.27 -25.11
N ASN A 94 16.64 4.93 -26.38
CA ASN A 94 17.04 5.88 -27.42
C ASN A 94 15.85 6.18 -28.33
N ALA A 95 15.06 7.20 -27.96
CA ALA A 95 13.87 7.58 -28.71
C ALA A 95 14.19 7.98 -30.16
N LEU A 96 15.38 8.56 -30.42
CA LEU A 96 15.80 8.96 -31.77
C LEU A 96 15.98 7.76 -32.70
N GLU A 97 16.53 6.65 -32.20
CA GLU A 97 16.66 5.41 -32.99
C GLU A 97 15.28 4.80 -33.29
N TRP A 98 14.32 4.93 -32.36
CA TRP A 98 12.97 4.41 -32.57
C TRP A 98 12.18 5.20 -33.60
N VAL A 99 12.44 6.50 -33.73
CA VAL A 99 11.88 7.32 -34.81
C VAL A 99 12.34 6.77 -36.17
N ASP A 100 13.62 6.44 -36.32
CA ASP A 100 14.14 5.86 -37.57
C ASP A 100 13.46 4.52 -37.91
N VAL A 101 13.28 3.67 -36.90
CA VAL A 101 12.60 2.37 -37.07
C VAL A 101 11.14 2.54 -37.53
N ILE A 102 10.42 3.55 -37.03
CA ILE A 102 9.05 3.82 -37.50
C ILE A 102 9.07 4.38 -38.92
N ARG A 103 10.00 5.30 -39.21
CA ARG A 103 10.12 5.98 -40.51
C ARG A 103 10.47 4.99 -41.64
N GLU A 104 11.28 3.97 -41.36
CA GLU A 104 11.57 2.86 -42.28
C GLU A 104 10.29 2.08 -42.66
N GLU A 105 9.34 1.94 -41.74
CA GLU A 105 8.11 1.16 -41.93
C GLU A 105 6.95 2.01 -42.49
N ILE A 106 6.90 3.29 -42.10
CA ILE A 106 5.87 4.25 -42.47
C ILE A 106 6.53 5.63 -42.70
N PRO A 107 7.00 5.92 -43.93
CA PRO A 107 7.71 7.16 -44.23
C PRO A 107 6.91 8.43 -43.91
N ASP A 108 5.59 8.38 -44.05
CA ASP A 108 4.66 9.51 -43.83
C ASP A 108 4.06 9.57 -42.41
N ALA A 109 4.60 8.81 -41.44
CA ALA A 109 4.05 8.80 -40.08
C ALA A 109 4.23 10.16 -39.34
N SER A 110 3.25 10.55 -38.53
CA SER A 110 3.40 11.65 -37.57
C SER A 110 3.95 11.09 -36.25
N ILE A 111 5.17 11.47 -35.86
CA ILE A 111 5.86 10.84 -34.72
C ILE A 111 6.15 11.87 -33.64
N CYS A 112 5.61 11.64 -32.45
CA CYS A 112 5.90 12.45 -31.26
C CYS A 112 6.81 11.67 -30.30
N ALA A 113 8.00 12.21 -30.02
CA ALA A 113 8.95 11.61 -29.08
C ALA A 113 8.93 12.31 -27.72
N HIS A 114 8.76 11.54 -26.65
CA HIS A 114 8.72 12.08 -25.29
C HIS A 114 10.12 12.38 -24.76
N TYR A 115 10.36 13.64 -24.43
CA TYR A 115 11.53 14.07 -23.68
C TYR A 115 11.21 14.17 -22.18
N SER A 116 11.53 13.12 -21.42
CA SER A 116 11.21 13.07 -19.99
C SER A 116 12.30 13.70 -19.13
N ALA A 117 11.93 14.75 -18.38
CA ALA A 117 12.79 15.40 -17.40
C ALA A 117 13.32 14.42 -16.33
N LYS A 118 12.56 13.36 -16.01
CA LYS A 118 12.92 12.33 -15.03
C LYS A 118 14.19 11.55 -15.42
N TYR A 119 14.42 11.38 -16.73
CA TYR A 119 15.55 10.62 -17.25
C TYR A 119 16.69 11.50 -17.75
N ASN A 120 16.53 12.82 -17.69
CA ASN A 120 17.57 13.79 -17.97
C ASN A 120 18.58 13.86 -16.81
N LYS A 121 19.71 13.15 -16.93
CA LYS A 121 20.77 13.11 -15.91
C LYS A 121 22.04 13.74 -16.45
N SER A 122 22.27 15.01 -16.16
CA SER A 122 23.58 15.65 -16.32
C SER A 122 24.25 15.93 -14.98
N ARG A 123 25.58 15.83 -14.95
CA ARG A 123 26.41 16.15 -13.77
C ARG A 123 26.83 17.63 -13.74
N MET A 124 26.61 18.38 -14.82
CA MET A 124 26.95 19.80 -14.92
C MET A 124 25.69 20.67 -14.75
N LYS A 125 25.87 21.87 -14.19
CA LYS A 125 24.78 22.81 -13.84
C LYS A 125 23.86 23.14 -15.03
N ASP A 126 24.42 23.22 -16.24
CA ASP A 126 23.66 23.50 -17.49
C ASP A 126 23.57 22.31 -18.46
N GLY A 127 24.16 21.18 -18.10
CA GLY A 127 24.27 20.06 -19.04
C GLY A 127 22.94 19.37 -19.32
N ALA A 128 21.93 19.54 -18.47
CA ALA A 128 20.58 18.99 -18.69
C ALA A 128 19.83 19.76 -19.78
N LEU A 129 19.98 21.10 -19.81
CA LEU A 129 19.40 21.95 -20.86
C LEU A 129 20.09 21.71 -22.20
N LYS A 130 21.42 21.53 -22.20
CA LYS A 130 22.17 21.15 -23.41
C LYS A 130 21.66 19.83 -24.01
N LEU A 131 21.48 18.79 -23.19
CA LEU A 131 20.94 17.51 -23.67
C LEU A 131 19.52 17.61 -24.24
N PHE A 132 18.72 18.58 -23.79
CA PHE A 132 17.39 18.83 -24.33
C PHE A 132 17.48 19.50 -25.70
N VAL A 133 18.26 20.57 -25.81
CA VAL A 133 18.46 21.26 -27.09
C VAL A 133 19.09 20.31 -28.12
N ASP A 134 20.11 19.55 -27.74
CA ASP A 134 20.75 18.55 -28.62
C ASP A 134 19.75 17.47 -29.08
N PHE A 135 18.73 17.15 -28.27
CA PHE A 135 17.67 16.22 -28.66
C PHE A 135 16.70 16.84 -29.65
N VAL A 136 16.29 18.09 -29.44
CA VAL A 136 15.42 18.84 -30.35
C VAL A 136 16.11 19.04 -31.71
N GLU A 137 17.37 19.48 -31.73
CA GLU A 137 18.15 19.66 -32.97
C GLU A 137 18.28 18.33 -33.74
N LYS A 138 18.45 17.21 -33.04
CA LYS A 138 18.49 15.88 -33.67
C LYS A 138 17.13 15.43 -34.20
N MET A 139 16.04 15.72 -33.48
CA MET A 139 14.69 15.46 -33.98
C MET A 139 14.38 16.29 -35.22
N ASP A 140 14.80 17.56 -35.26
CA ASP A 140 14.68 18.42 -36.43
C ASP A 140 15.50 17.89 -37.61
N SER A 141 16.72 17.40 -37.39
CA SER A 141 17.54 16.83 -38.48
C SER A 141 16.93 15.59 -39.17
N LYS A 142 15.87 14.99 -38.61
CA LYS A 142 15.20 13.81 -39.19
C LYS A 142 14.10 14.21 -40.16
N GLU A 143 13.96 13.47 -41.25
CA GLU A 143 12.89 13.68 -42.23
C GLU A 143 11.50 13.32 -41.66
N GLY A 144 10.48 13.99 -42.21
CA GLY A 144 9.07 13.74 -41.92
C GLY A 144 8.49 14.56 -40.76
N ASP A 145 7.21 14.34 -40.46
CA ASP A 145 6.50 15.03 -39.39
C ASP A 145 6.96 14.51 -38.01
N ASN A 146 7.72 15.33 -37.31
CA ASN A 146 8.40 15.01 -36.05
C ASN A 146 8.03 16.05 -34.98
N GLU A 147 7.58 15.58 -33.83
CA GLU A 147 7.20 16.41 -32.68
C GLU A 147 7.98 15.99 -31.42
N VAL A 148 8.34 16.95 -30.57
CA VAL A 148 8.98 16.69 -29.27
C VAL A 148 8.05 17.09 -28.15
N LEU A 149 7.56 16.11 -27.39
CA LEU A 149 6.75 16.36 -26.19
C LEU A 149 7.65 16.47 -24.94
N VAL A 150 7.69 17.66 -24.35
CA VAL A 150 8.42 17.90 -23.10
C VAL A 150 7.59 17.44 -21.90
N VAL A 151 7.99 16.31 -21.31
CA VAL A 151 7.30 15.71 -20.16
C VAL A 151 8.05 16.04 -18.88
N THR A 152 7.55 17.05 -18.16
CA THR A 152 7.93 17.33 -16.78
C THR A 152 6.82 16.82 -15.88
N GLY A 153 7.08 15.78 -15.08
CA GLY A 153 6.13 15.35 -14.05
C GLY A 153 5.73 16.51 -13.11
N SER A 154 4.71 16.30 -12.29
CA SER A 154 4.29 17.29 -11.29
C SER A 154 5.43 17.61 -10.30
N GLY A 155 5.64 18.91 -10.05
CA GLY A 155 6.61 19.46 -9.10
C GLY A 155 8.01 19.80 -9.68
N ASP A 156 8.62 20.84 -9.12
CA ASP A 156 10.01 21.21 -9.41
C ASP A 156 10.99 20.22 -8.77
N LYS A 157 11.75 19.51 -9.59
CA LYS A 157 12.76 18.52 -9.15
C LYS A 157 14.19 19.03 -9.26
N GLY A 158 14.37 20.36 -9.35
CA GLY A 158 15.62 21.06 -9.05
C GLY A 158 16.80 20.83 -9.99
N LYS A 159 16.63 20.12 -11.12
CA LYS A 159 17.72 19.90 -12.11
C LYS A 159 17.34 20.10 -13.58
N PHE A 160 16.06 20.05 -13.93
CA PHE A 160 15.54 20.38 -15.26
C PHE A 160 14.12 20.91 -15.12
N ASN A 161 13.88 22.13 -15.57
CA ASN A 161 12.59 22.82 -15.51
C ASN A 161 12.11 23.11 -16.95
N SER A 162 10.88 22.70 -17.30
CA SER A 162 10.34 22.85 -18.66
C SER A 162 10.18 24.31 -19.08
N VAL A 163 9.77 25.19 -18.18
CA VAL A 163 9.68 26.64 -18.47
C VAL A 163 11.06 27.19 -18.83
N THR A 164 12.08 26.86 -18.03
CA THR A 164 13.47 27.29 -18.32
C THR A 164 13.98 26.69 -19.62
N ALA A 165 13.62 25.44 -19.92
CA ALA A 165 13.97 24.77 -21.17
C ALA A 165 13.35 25.46 -22.39
N MET A 166 12.07 25.82 -22.34
CA MET A 166 11.39 26.57 -23.39
C MET A 166 12.00 27.96 -23.57
N LYS A 167 12.25 28.70 -22.49
CA LYS A 167 12.93 30.02 -22.54
C LYS A 167 14.35 29.93 -23.13
N THR A 168 15.07 28.84 -22.86
CA THR A 168 16.43 28.61 -23.40
C THR A 168 16.38 28.26 -24.88
N LEU A 169 15.39 27.45 -25.30
CA LEU A 169 15.17 27.12 -26.70
C LEU A 169 14.84 28.40 -27.49
N ALA A 170 13.94 29.24 -26.98
CA ALA A 170 13.56 30.53 -27.56
C ALA A 170 14.76 31.45 -27.79
N LYS A 171 15.63 31.61 -26.78
CA LYS A 171 16.85 32.41 -26.93
C LYS A 171 17.79 31.86 -28.00
N LYS A 172 17.98 30.53 -28.04
CA LYS A 172 18.89 29.91 -29.02
C LYS A 172 18.40 29.98 -30.47
N THR A 173 17.09 29.85 -30.69
CA THR A 173 16.48 30.05 -32.02
C THR A 173 16.53 31.51 -32.45
N GLN A 174 16.64 32.45 -31.51
CA GLN A 174 16.80 33.88 -31.79
C GLN A 174 18.26 34.26 -32.09
N ASP A 175 19.24 33.59 -31.46
CA ASP A 175 20.68 33.84 -31.60
C ASP A 175 21.35 33.13 -32.80
N ARG A 176 20.82 32.00 -33.26
CA ARG A 176 21.22 31.37 -34.53
C ARG A 176 20.15 31.69 -35.58
N TYR A 177 20.54 32.21 -36.75
CA TYR A 177 19.71 32.37 -37.96
C TYR A 177 19.20 31.01 -38.53
N SER A 178 18.78 30.09 -37.69
CA SER A 178 18.20 28.81 -38.05
C SER A 178 16.95 28.61 -37.20
N ASP A 179 15.80 29.02 -37.73
CA ASP A 179 14.55 28.33 -37.41
C ASP A 179 14.78 26.82 -37.54
N LEU A 180 14.04 26.00 -36.79
CA LEU A 180 14.05 24.54 -36.92
C LEU A 180 13.88 24.20 -38.41
N SER A 181 15.00 23.87 -39.05
CA SER A 181 15.20 23.98 -40.50
C SER A 181 14.40 22.97 -41.31
N ASN A 182 13.96 21.90 -40.64
CA ASN A 182 13.13 20.84 -41.19
C ASN A 182 11.74 20.78 -40.53
N GLY A 183 11.40 21.75 -39.68
CA GLY A 183 10.04 21.94 -39.15
C GLY A 183 9.63 21.03 -38.00
N ALA A 184 10.55 20.49 -37.19
CA ALA A 184 10.14 19.75 -35.99
C ALA A 184 9.35 20.65 -35.03
N THR A 185 8.22 20.15 -34.54
CA THR A 185 7.31 20.92 -33.67
C THR A 185 7.55 20.61 -32.20
N ILE A 186 7.23 21.57 -31.32
CA ILE A 186 7.37 21.38 -29.87
C ILE A 186 5.99 21.28 -29.21
N ALA A 187 5.85 20.30 -28.36
CA ALA A 187 4.65 20.07 -27.57
C ALA A 187 4.93 20.04 -26.07
N VAL A 188 3.91 20.39 -25.28
CA VAL A 188 3.99 20.39 -23.82
C VAL A 188 2.81 19.65 -23.19
N ALA A 189 3.03 19.05 -22.03
CA ALA A 189 1.96 18.45 -21.24
C ALA A 189 1.30 19.50 -20.33
N TYR A 190 -0.03 19.38 -20.18
CA TYR A 190 -0.88 20.12 -19.26
C TYR A 190 -1.83 19.16 -18.55
N ASN A 191 -2.04 19.35 -17.25
CA ASN A 191 -2.96 18.54 -16.46
C ASN A 191 -4.10 19.40 -15.91
N PRO A 192 -5.33 19.28 -16.46
CA PRO A 192 -6.46 20.09 -16.03
C PRO A 192 -7.15 19.55 -14.76
N PHE A 193 -6.76 18.38 -14.26
CA PHE A 193 -7.55 17.60 -13.31
C PHE A 193 -7.08 17.72 -11.85
N PHE A 194 -6.29 18.74 -11.51
CA PHE A 194 -5.93 18.97 -10.11
C PHE A 194 -7.19 19.27 -9.29
N PRO A 195 -7.44 18.61 -8.15
CA PRO A 195 -8.67 18.80 -7.38
C PRO A 195 -8.66 20.09 -6.54
N ASP A 196 -7.47 20.64 -6.29
CA ASP A 196 -7.25 21.84 -5.50
C ASP A 196 -7.10 23.06 -6.42
N GLN A 197 -7.80 24.15 -6.09
CA GLN A 197 -7.84 25.35 -6.92
C GLN A 197 -6.47 26.05 -7.01
N GLU A 198 -5.70 26.10 -5.92
CA GLU A 198 -4.37 26.72 -5.91
C GLU A 198 -3.42 25.94 -6.84
N LEU A 199 -3.46 24.60 -6.79
CA LEU A 199 -2.68 23.74 -7.69
C LEU A 199 -3.12 23.87 -9.16
N GLN A 200 -4.41 24.06 -9.43
CA GLN A 200 -4.90 24.34 -10.78
C GLN A 200 -4.34 25.65 -11.31
N GLU A 201 -4.40 26.72 -10.50
CA GLU A 201 -3.88 28.05 -10.86
C GLU A 201 -2.36 28.02 -11.08
N GLU A 202 -1.61 27.27 -10.26
CA GLU A 202 -0.18 27.05 -10.45
C GLU A 202 0.14 26.33 -11.76
N GLU A 203 -0.58 25.25 -12.10
CA GLU A 203 -0.34 24.52 -13.35
C GLU A 203 -0.77 25.34 -14.58
N GLN A 204 -1.85 26.12 -14.48
CA GLN A 204 -2.25 27.07 -15.53
C GLN A 204 -1.16 28.12 -15.75
N LYS A 205 -0.69 28.78 -14.69
CA LYS A 205 0.40 29.75 -14.75
C LYS A 205 1.65 29.15 -15.38
N ARG A 206 1.99 27.93 -14.99
CA ARG A 206 3.14 27.20 -15.55
C ARG A 206 2.95 26.87 -17.03
N LEU A 207 1.74 26.55 -17.48
CA LEU A 207 1.44 26.37 -18.89
C LEU A 207 1.61 27.70 -19.65
N MET A 208 1.08 28.80 -19.12
CA MET A 208 1.23 30.14 -19.70
C MET A 208 2.69 30.49 -19.94
N GLU A 209 3.54 30.29 -18.93
CA GLU A 209 4.98 30.55 -19.04
C GLU A 209 5.70 29.69 -20.10
N LYS A 210 5.16 28.52 -20.46
CA LYS A 210 5.70 27.66 -21.53
C LYS A 210 5.29 28.15 -22.91
N ILE A 211 4.05 28.61 -23.07
CA ILE A 211 3.47 28.99 -24.37
C ILE A 211 3.76 30.45 -24.75
N ASP A 212 4.14 31.30 -23.79
CA ASP A 212 4.36 32.74 -23.99
C ASP A 212 5.35 33.12 -25.11
N ASN A 213 6.24 32.21 -25.53
CA ASN A 213 7.23 32.47 -26.58
C ASN A 213 6.80 31.97 -27.98
N ASN A 214 5.54 31.58 -28.18
CA ASN A 214 4.97 31.08 -29.45
C ASN A 214 5.71 29.90 -30.09
N GLN A 215 6.49 29.14 -29.31
CA GLN A 215 7.23 27.96 -29.80
C GLN A 215 6.48 26.64 -29.63
N VAL A 216 5.35 26.65 -28.91
CA VAL A 216 4.58 25.45 -28.61
C VAL A 216 3.48 25.30 -29.66
N ASN A 217 3.55 24.23 -30.45
CA ASN A 217 2.57 23.92 -31.49
C ASN A 217 1.41 23.08 -30.97
N ARG A 218 1.61 22.32 -29.88
CA ARG A 218 0.59 21.38 -29.37
C ARG A 218 0.62 21.26 -27.85
N ILE A 219 -0.56 21.17 -27.27
CA ILE A 219 -0.77 20.91 -25.84
C ILE A 219 -1.38 19.51 -25.67
N TYR A 220 -0.70 18.65 -24.94
CA TYR A 220 -1.19 17.32 -24.57
C TYR A 220 -1.87 17.37 -23.20
N LEU A 221 -3.16 17.07 -23.17
CA LEU A 221 -3.93 16.96 -21.93
C LEU A 221 -3.67 15.60 -21.30
N GLN A 222 -3.18 15.60 -20.06
CA GLN A 222 -3.03 14.39 -19.26
C GLN A 222 -4.40 13.77 -18.95
N PHE A 223 -4.50 12.44 -18.88
CA PHE A 223 -5.79 11.78 -18.67
C PHE A 223 -6.35 12.01 -17.25
N GLY A 224 -7.65 12.27 -17.20
CA GLY A 224 -8.49 12.32 -16.00
C GLY A 224 -9.96 12.29 -16.40
N THR A 225 -10.87 12.12 -15.43
CA THR A 225 -12.28 11.78 -15.73
C THR A 225 -13.28 12.81 -15.19
N ASP A 226 -12.80 13.94 -14.69
CA ASP A 226 -13.69 15.03 -14.28
C ASP A 226 -14.14 15.81 -15.53
N LEU A 227 -15.36 15.55 -15.99
CA LEU A 227 -15.87 16.12 -17.23
C LEU A 227 -16.08 17.65 -17.13
N GLU A 228 -16.31 18.17 -15.93
CA GLU A 228 -16.50 19.61 -15.71
C GLU A 228 -15.17 20.35 -15.79
N LEU A 229 -14.15 19.87 -15.07
CA LEU A 229 -12.80 20.43 -15.16
C LEU A 229 -12.22 20.32 -16.57
N LEU A 230 -12.48 19.21 -17.26
CA LEU A 230 -12.09 19.03 -18.65
C LEU A 230 -12.75 20.07 -19.55
N ARG A 231 -14.06 20.26 -19.44
CA ARG A 231 -14.81 21.25 -20.23
C ARG A 231 -14.30 22.66 -19.95
N ALA A 232 -14.21 23.05 -18.68
CA ALA A 232 -13.72 24.37 -18.28
C ALA A 232 -12.31 24.65 -18.82
N SER A 233 -11.43 23.65 -18.77
CA SER A 233 -10.07 23.75 -19.30
C SER A 233 -10.03 23.85 -20.83
N LEU A 234 -10.88 23.11 -21.54
CA LEU A 234 -10.98 23.22 -23.00
C LEU A 234 -11.50 24.61 -23.41
N GLU A 235 -12.53 25.12 -22.74
CA GLU A 235 -13.05 26.47 -22.97
C GLU A 235 -11.99 27.54 -22.71
N TRP A 236 -11.23 27.41 -21.62
CA TRP A 236 -10.13 28.30 -21.28
C TRP A 236 -9.03 28.26 -22.35
N LEU A 237 -8.57 27.08 -22.76
CA LEU A 237 -7.57 26.93 -23.83
C LEU A 237 -8.06 27.52 -25.16
N THR A 238 -9.32 27.31 -25.52
CA THR A 238 -9.92 27.87 -26.75
C THR A 238 -9.97 29.39 -26.71
N LYS A 239 -10.31 30.00 -25.57
CA LYS A 239 -10.32 31.45 -25.40
C LYS A 239 -8.93 32.08 -25.54
N MET A 240 -7.86 31.35 -25.19
CA MET A 240 -6.49 31.85 -25.25
C MET A 240 -5.82 31.73 -26.61
N ARG A 241 -6.28 30.83 -27.50
CA ARG A 241 -5.70 30.64 -28.84
C ARG A 241 -5.49 31.93 -29.65
N PRO A 242 -6.42 32.91 -29.63
CA PRO A 242 -6.24 34.17 -30.36
C PRO A 242 -5.09 35.04 -29.81
N GLU A 243 -4.80 34.96 -28.50
CA GLU A 243 -3.85 35.84 -27.81
C GLU A 243 -2.42 35.27 -27.77
N LYS A 244 -2.27 33.94 -27.77
CA LYS A 244 -1.00 33.24 -27.48
C LYS A 244 -0.49 32.36 -28.63
N GLY A 245 -1.01 32.57 -29.84
CA GLY A 245 -0.67 31.80 -31.02
C GLY A 245 -1.55 30.56 -31.22
N ASN A 246 -1.60 30.09 -32.46
CA ASN A 246 -2.41 28.93 -32.82
C ASN A 246 -1.69 27.63 -32.43
N PHE A 247 -2.22 26.92 -31.43
CA PHE A 247 -1.75 25.60 -31.02
C PHE A 247 -2.86 24.56 -31.08
N ASP A 248 -2.49 23.34 -31.45
CA ASP A 248 -3.36 22.17 -31.43
C ASP A 248 -3.52 21.63 -30.00
N ILE A 249 -4.64 20.96 -29.75
CA ILE A 249 -4.90 20.28 -28.48
C ILE A 249 -5.02 18.79 -28.76
N CYS A 250 -4.28 17.98 -28.00
CA CYS A 250 -4.37 16.54 -28.04
C CYS A 250 -4.91 16.03 -26.70
N GLY A 251 -6.12 15.47 -26.73
CA GLY A 251 -6.81 14.94 -25.57
C GLY A 251 -6.49 13.47 -25.37
N SER A 252 -5.95 13.09 -24.22
CA SER A 252 -5.71 11.68 -23.91
C SER A 252 -6.99 10.97 -23.49
N ILE A 253 -7.08 9.69 -23.86
CA ILE A 253 -8.07 8.72 -23.37
C ILE A 253 -7.40 7.40 -23.03
N PHE A 254 -8.05 6.66 -22.15
CA PHE A 254 -7.77 5.26 -21.87
C PHE A 254 -8.82 4.36 -22.51
N LEU A 255 -8.39 3.21 -23.06
CA LEU A 255 -9.36 2.19 -23.48
C LEU A 255 -10.03 1.58 -22.24
N PRO A 256 -11.36 1.65 -22.10
CA PRO A 256 -12.10 1.21 -20.92
C PRO A 256 -12.13 -0.33 -20.87
N THR A 257 -11.02 -0.94 -20.47
CA THR A 257 -10.90 -2.40 -20.35
C THR A 257 -10.90 -2.79 -18.88
N LYS A 258 -11.52 -3.92 -18.54
CA LYS A 258 -11.50 -4.47 -17.16
C LYS A 258 -10.08 -4.53 -16.57
N LYS A 259 -9.08 -4.85 -17.40
CA LYS A 259 -7.68 -4.92 -16.99
C LYS A 259 -7.11 -3.55 -16.62
N LEU A 260 -7.42 -2.51 -17.40
CA LEU A 260 -6.94 -1.15 -17.13
C LEU A 260 -7.64 -0.55 -15.91
N ILE A 261 -8.97 -0.71 -15.80
CA ILE A 261 -9.75 -0.26 -14.64
C ILE A 261 -9.21 -0.91 -13.36
N ALA A 262 -9.01 -2.23 -13.37
CA ALA A 262 -8.40 -2.95 -12.25
C ALA A 262 -6.98 -2.47 -11.94
N GLN A 263 -6.18 -2.13 -12.96
CA GLN A 263 -4.84 -1.58 -12.78
C GLN A 263 -4.86 -0.19 -12.14
N GLN A 264 -5.74 0.70 -12.59
CA GLN A 264 -5.85 2.06 -12.05
C GLN A 264 -6.46 2.07 -10.65
N ARG A 265 -7.39 1.16 -10.34
CA ARG A 265 -7.86 0.92 -8.96
C ARG A 265 -6.73 0.50 -8.02
N PHE A 266 -5.87 -0.42 -8.47
CA PHE A 266 -4.83 -1.01 -7.62
C PHE A 266 -3.56 -0.14 -7.50
N ARG A 267 -3.23 0.60 -8.56
CA ARG A 267 -2.03 1.43 -8.66
C ARG A 267 -2.32 2.59 -9.62
N PRO A 268 -3.05 3.62 -9.17
CA PRO A 268 -3.32 4.78 -10.00
C PRO A 268 -2.00 5.41 -10.41
N TRP A 269 -1.92 5.90 -11.65
CA TRP A 269 -0.75 6.63 -12.10
C TRP A 269 -0.71 8.02 -11.46
N ASN A 270 0.49 8.43 -11.05
CA ASN A 270 0.68 9.72 -10.40
C ASN A 270 0.23 10.86 -11.34
N GLY A 271 -0.62 11.74 -10.84
CA GLY A 271 -1.18 12.87 -11.59
C GLY A 271 -2.36 12.51 -12.50
N VAL A 272 -2.86 11.27 -12.46
CA VAL A 272 -4.10 10.88 -13.16
C VAL A 272 -5.22 10.84 -12.11
N PHE A 273 -6.27 11.63 -12.33
CA PHE A 273 -7.39 11.77 -11.40
C PHE A 273 -8.63 11.11 -11.99
N LEU A 274 -9.13 10.06 -11.34
CA LEU A 274 -10.19 9.19 -11.84
C LEU A 274 -11.37 9.20 -10.87
N SER A 275 -12.58 9.30 -11.40
CA SER A 275 -13.84 9.34 -10.68
C SER A 275 -14.23 7.95 -10.22
N GLU A 276 -15.07 7.88 -9.18
CA GLU A 276 -15.60 6.61 -8.69
C GLU A 276 -16.34 5.86 -9.81
N GLU A 277 -17.12 6.56 -10.64
CA GLU A 277 -17.85 5.98 -11.77
C GLU A 277 -16.92 5.36 -12.83
N PHE A 278 -15.82 6.04 -13.18
CA PHE A 278 -14.85 5.48 -14.13
C PHE A 278 -14.19 4.22 -13.57
N LEU A 279 -13.94 4.22 -12.27
CA LEU A 279 -13.34 3.07 -11.62
C LEU A 279 -14.36 1.96 -11.38
N ASP A 280 -15.66 2.25 -11.26
CA ASP A 280 -16.67 1.32 -10.79
C ASP A 280 -16.85 0.09 -11.69
N SER A 281 -17.13 0.34 -12.97
CA SER A 281 -17.50 -0.69 -13.95
C SER A 281 -16.92 -0.39 -15.34
N GLU A 282 -16.89 -1.40 -16.21
CA GLU A 282 -16.48 -1.22 -17.62
C GLU A 282 -17.45 -0.30 -18.37
N ASP A 283 -18.73 -0.33 -18.01
CA ASP A 283 -19.76 0.51 -18.60
C ASP A 283 -19.66 1.97 -18.12
N GLY A 284 -19.41 2.21 -16.82
CA GLY A 284 -19.15 3.56 -16.30
C GLY A 284 -17.89 4.17 -16.90
N ALA A 285 -16.80 3.39 -16.99
CA ALA A 285 -15.59 3.82 -17.69
C ALA A 285 -15.83 4.12 -19.17
N ARG A 286 -16.63 3.30 -19.86
CA ARG A 286 -17.00 3.50 -21.26
C ARG A 286 -17.83 4.78 -21.43
N GLY A 287 -18.81 5.03 -20.57
CA GLY A 287 -19.66 6.22 -20.59
C GLY A 287 -18.84 7.50 -20.48
N ILE A 288 -17.95 7.58 -19.49
CA ILE A 288 -17.07 8.73 -19.29
C ILE A 288 -16.13 8.94 -20.48
N VAL A 289 -15.50 7.87 -20.99
CA VAL A 289 -14.59 7.98 -22.15
C VAL A 289 -15.34 8.46 -23.39
N LEU A 290 -16.57 8.01 -23.61
CA LEU A 290 -17.41 8.49 -24.72
C LEU A 290 -17.71 9.99 -24.59
N GLU A 291 -18.09 10.45 -23.41
CA GLU A 291 -18.33 11.88 -23.17
C GLU A 291 -17.06 12.73 -23.32
N MET A 292 -15.90 12.24 -22.86
CA MET A 292 -14.61 12.89 -23.13
C MET A 292 -14.33 12.96 -24.64
N MET A 293 -14.57 11.88 -25.39
CA MET A 293 -14.36 11.86 -26.84
C MET A 293 -15.31 12.83 -27.56
N ARG A 294 -16.54 12.99 -27.09
CA ARG A 294 -17.51 13.98 -27.60
C ARG A 294 -17.06 15.40 -27.31
N LEU A 295 -16.58 15.67 -26.09
CA LEU A 295 -15.97 16.95 -25.72
C LEU A 295 -14.78 17.26 -26.62
N TYR A 296 -13.80 16.36 -26.71
CA TYR A 296 -12.64 16.54 -27.59
C TYR A 296 -13.04 16.81 -29.04
N HIS A 297 -14.04 16.09 -29.57
CA HIS A 297 -14.56 16.35 -30.91
C HIS A 297 -15.18 17.75 -31.05
N SER A 298 -15.99 18.19 -30.09
CA SER A 298 -16.64 19.51 -30.12
C SER A 298 -15.65 20.68 -30.06
N PHE A 299 -14.48 20.48 -29.46
CA PHE A 299 -13.39 21.48 -29.39
C PHE A 299 -12.30 21.27 -30.46
N GLY A 300 -12.50 20.34 -31.40
CA GLY A 300 -11.55 20.06 -32.48
C GLY A 300 -10.20 19.48 -32.02
N CYS A 301 -10.20 18.69 -30.93
CA CYS A 301 -9.00 18.08 -30.37
C CYS A 301 -8.66 16.74 -31.06
N GLU A 302 -7.37 16.46 -31.27
CA GLU A 302 -6.90 15.13 -31.67
C GLU A 302 -6.96 14.18 -30.46
N ILE A 303 -7.36 12.92 -30.66
CA ILE A 303 -7.45 11.93 -29.58
C ILE A 303 -6.15 11.12 -29.50
N LEU A 304 -5.52 11.10 -28.32
CA LEU A 304 -4.42 10.21 -27.97
C LEU A 304 -4.93 9.02 -27.16
N ILE A 305 -4.67 7.80 -27.62
CA ILE A 305 -4.89 6.60 -26.82
C ILE A 305 -3.63 6.28 -26.04
N GLU A 306 -3.72 6.48 -24.73
CA GLU A 306 -2.64 6.17 -23.80
C GLU A 306 -2.67 4.70 -23.34
N ALA A 307 -1.58 4.32 -22.68
CA ALA A 307 -1.32 3.06 -22.02
C ALA A 307 -2.56 2.22 -21.60
N PRO A 308 -2.62 0.92 -21.95
CA PRO A 308 -1.59 0.14 -22.65
C PRO A 308 -1.58 0.35 -24.18
N GLY A 309 -2.28 1.38 -24.71
CA GLY A 309 -2.45 1.57 -26.15
C GLY A 309 -3.22 0.43 -26.81
N ILE A 310 -3.21 0.39 -28.14
CA ILE A 310 -3.79 -0.71 -28.93
C ILE A 310 -2.74 -1.82 -29.16
N ARG A 311 -3.01 -3.04 -28.68
CA ARG A 311 -2.02 -4.14 -28.75
C ARG A 311 -2.46 -5.33 -29.60
N ASN A 312 -3.73 -5.44 -29.95
CA ASN A 312 -4.25 -6.58 -30.69
C ASN A 312 -5.61 -6.22 -31.30
N GLU A 313 -6.16 -7.14 -32.07
CA GLU A 313 -7.45 -7.00 -32.75
C GLU A 313 -8.61 -6.69 -31.79
N LYS A 314 -8.56 -7.18 -30.54
CA LYS A 314 -9.61 -6.90 -29.55
C LYS A 314 -9.58 -5.43 -29.12
N ASP A 315 -8.39 -4.88 -28.86
CA ASP A 315 -8.23 -3.46 -28.52
C ASP A 315 -8.71 -2.57 -29.70
N VAL A 316 -8.46 -2.98 -30.95
CA VAL A 316 -8.96 -2.29 -32.17
C VAL A 316 -10.48 -2.26 -32.20
N LYS A 317 -11.15 -3.39 -31.94
CA LYS A 317 -12.62 -3.47 -31.93
C LYS A 317 -13.26 -2.56 -30.88
N ILE A 318 -12.62 -2.42 -29.71
CA ILE A 318 -13.11 -1.50 -28.66
C ILE A 318 -13.03 -0.06 -29.14
N LEU A 319 -11.91 0.32 -29.77
CA LEU A 319 -11.78 1.66 -30.36
C LEU A 319 -12.81 1.89 -31.47
N GLU A 320 -13.00 0.94 -32.37
CA GLU A 320 -14.00 1.05 -33.45
C GLU A 320 -15.40 1.27 -32.88
N ALA A 321 -15.77 0.53 -31.83
CA ALA A 321 -17.05 0.71 -31.16
C ALA A 321 -17.16 2.09 -30.46
N LEU A 322 -16.08 2.60 -29.86
CA LEU A 322 -16.08 3.93 -29.24
C LEU A 322 -16.22 5.05 -30.27
N LEU A 323 -15.54 4.94 -31.43
CA LEU A 323 -15.65 5.90 -32.52
C LEU A 323 -17.07 5.89 -33.13
N GLN A 324 -17.64 4.70 -33.34
CA GLN A 324 -19.01 4.56 -33.84
C GLN A 324 -20.04 5.18 -32.87
N ASP A 325 -19.90 4.94 -31.57
CA ASP A 325 -20.83 5.46 -30.56
C ASP A 325 -20.67 6.96 -30.28
N ARG A 326 -19.48 7.52 -30.52
CA ARG A 326 -19.26 8.97 -30.48
C ARG A 326 -20.06 9.66 -31.60
N ASP A 327 -20.16 9.02 -32.76
CA ASP A 327 -20.71 9.60 -34.00
C ASP A 327 -22.20 9.26 -34.23
N SER A 328 -22.82 8.42 -33.41
CA SER A 328 -24.24 8.11 -33.51
C SER A 328 -25.10 9.25 -32.91
N GLU A 329 -25.89 9.91 -33.77
CA GLU A 329 -26.77 11.07 -33.43
C GLU A 329 -27.99 10.75 -32.55
N SER A 330 -28.09 9.57 -31.94
CA SER A 330 -29.24 9.18 -31.12
C SER A 330 -28.87 8.97 -29.66
N ILE A 331 -28.84 10.06 -28.89
CA ILE A 331 -29.48 10.16 -27.56
C ILE A 331 -29.97 11.62 -27.44
N SER A 332 -31.28 11.76 -27.52
CA SER A 332 -32.03 13.00 -27.40
C SER A 332 -31.82 13.68 -26.05
N LYS A 333 -31.62 15.00 -26.06
CA LYS A 333 -32.12 16.08 -25.17
C LYS A 333 -32.99 15.75 -23.93
N ALA A 334 -32.66 14.73 -23.15
CA ALA A 334 -33.32 14.38 -21.90
C ALA A 334 -32.28 13.80 -20.93
N SER A 335 -31.40 14.66 -20.41
CA SER A 335 -30.54 14.34 -19.27
C SER A 335 -29.66 15.51 -18.81
N VAL A 336 -29.48 16.56 -19.62
CA VAL A 336 -28.57 17.66 -19.25
C VAL A 336 -29.21 18.67 -18.27
N GLY A 337 -30.55 18.75 -18.21
CA GLY A 337 -31.27 19.59 -17.23
C GLY A 337 -31.47 18.92 -15.86
N GLU A 338 -31.84 17.65 -15.83
CA GLU A 338 -32.17 16.94 -14.58
C GLU A 338 -30.94 16.53 -13.75
N VAL A 339 -29.74 16.54 -14.34
CA VAL A 339 -28.50 16.22 -13.64
C VAL A 339 -27.91 17.44 -12.93
N LEU A 340 -28.15 18.66 -13.45
CA LEU A 340 -27.60 19.89 -12.89
C LEU A 340 -28.46 20.47 -11.75
N GLU A 341 -29.80 20.34 -11.79
CA GLU A 341 -30.66 20.74 -10.67
C GLU A 341 -30.47 19.86 -9.43
N ARG A 342 -30.03 18.62 -9.59
CA ARG A 342 -29.75 17.70 -8.47
C ARG A 342 -28.47 18.04 -7.69
N CYS A 343 -27.59 18.88 -8.24
CA CYS A 343 -26.32 19.25 -7.61
C CYS A 343 -26.39 20.57 -6.84
N ALA A 344 -27.31 21.48 -7.19
CA ALA A 344 -27.42 22.80 -6.56
C ALA A 344 -28.24 22.83 -5.25
N GLU A 345 -29.08 21.82 -4.97
CA GLU A 345 -29.93 21.79 -3.76
C GLU A 345 -29.30 21.05 -2.55
N ASN A 346 -28.08 20.50 -2.67
CA ASN A 346 -27.49 19.69 -1.60
C ASN A 346 -26.55 20.46 -0.64
N LEU A 347 -26.64 21.79 -0.59
CA LEU A 347 -25.84 22.60 0.35
C LEU A 347 -26.56 23.03 1.64
N GLU A 348 -27.86 22.75 1.84
CA GLU A 348 -28.55 23.13 3.09
C GLU A 348 -29.58 22.11 3.63
N ASP A 349 -29.41 20.81 3.39
CA ASP A 349 -30.27 19.79 4.01
C ASP A 349 -29.47 18.78 4.88
N PRO A 350 -29.59 18.83 6.22
CA PRO A 350 -28.94 17.89 7.15
C PRO A 350 -29.36 16.43 6.98
N SER A 351 -30.39 16.15 6.18
CA SER A 351 -30.99 14.81 6.03
C SER A 351 -30.37 13.92 4.94
N LYS A 352 -29.44 14.42 4.11
CA LYS A 352 -28.77 13.66 3.04
C LYS A 352 -27.32 13.21 3.34
N ARG A 353 -26.97 12.97 4.61
CA ARG A 353 -25.80 12.11 4.92
C ARG A 353 -26.07 10.71 4.37
N ARG A 354 -25.21 10.21 3.46
CA ARG A 354 -25.26 8.83 2.92
C ARG A 354 -25.49 7.87 4.09
N LYS A 355 -26.64 7.19 4.07
CA LYS A 355 -26.92 6.06 4.96
C LYS A 355 -25.76 5.07 4.84
N ILE A 356 -25.26 4.67 6.01
CA ILE A 356 -24.43 3.49 6.24
C ILE A 356 -24.88 2.40 5.27
N GLY A 357 -23.98 1.92 4.41
CA GLY A 357 -24.27 0.77 3.54
C GLY A 357 -24.78 -0.39 4.40
N PRO A 358 -25.78 -1.16 3.96
CA PRO A 358 -26.35 -2.21 4.80
C PRO A 358 -25.23 -3.15 5.24
N LEU A 359 -25.18 -3.38 6.55
CA LEU A 359 -24.40 -4.46 7.16
C LEU A 359 -24.69 -5.77 6.42
N PRO A 360 -23.72 -6.70 6.33
CA PRO A 360 -23.91 -7.98 5.66
C PRO A 360 -25.21 -8.65 6.11
N SER A 361 -26.04 -8.98 5.14
CA SER A 361 -27.44 -9.38 5.25
C SER A 361 -27.68 -10.76 5.89
N SER A 362 -26.79 -11.23 6.77
CA SER A 362 -26.91 -12.52 7.45
C SER A 362 -27.26 -12.44 8.94
N ASN A 363 -27.26 -11.23 9.54
CA ASN A 363 -27.50 -11.03 10.98
C ASN A 363 -28.61 -9.98 11.24
N VAL A 364 -29.76 -10.08 10.56
CA VAL A 364 -30.87 -9.16 10.81
C VAL A 364 -31.52 -9.55 12.13
N VAL A 365 -31.24 -8.77 13.17
CA VAL A 365 -31.91 -8.84 14.47
C VAL A 365 -33.33 -8.31 14.27
N SER A 366 -34.34 -9.07 14.69
CA SER A 366 -35.73 -8.64 14.49
C SER A 366 -36.07 -7.48 15.41
N THR A 367 -37.02 -6.64 15.03
CA THR A 367 -37.49 -5.51 15.86
C THR A 367 -38.07 -5.98 17.21
N GLU A 368 -38.51 -7.24 17.30
CA GLU A 368 -39.00 -7.86 18.53
C GLU A 368 -37.84 -8.11 19.53
N ASP A 369 -36.69 -8.57 19.04
CA ASP A 369 -35.53 -8.90 19.87
C ASP A 369 -34.92 -7.66 20.52
N CYS A 370 -35.00 -6.52 19.84
CA CYS A 370 -34.46 -5.24 20.29
C CYS A 370 -35.23 -4.62 21.47
N LYS A 371 -36.40 -5.17 21.85
CA LYS A 371 -37.16 -4.72 23.04
C LYS A 371 -36.48 -5.14 24.35
N ASN A 372 -35.74 -6.24 24.35
CA ASN A 372 -35.03 -6.73 25.54
C ASN A 372 -33.58 -6.20 25.57
N PRO A 373 -32.94 -6.17 26.76
CA PRO A 373 -31.54 -5.78 26.88
C PRO A 373 -30.61 -6.62 26.00
N ALA A 374 -29.50 -6.03 25.57
CA ALA A 374 -28.38 -6.75 24.98
C ALA A 374 -27.13 -6.65 25.84
N ILE A 375 -26.31 -7.69 25.81
CA ILE A 375 -24.96 -7.65 26.40
C ILE A 375 -23.96 -7.30 25.31
N LEU A 376 -23.13 -6.29 25.56
CA LEU A 376 -21.95 -5.98 24.75
C LEU A 376 -20.72 -6.55 25.48
N LEU A 377 -20.22 -7.69 25.01
CA LEU A 377 -19.10 -8.39 25.62
C LEU A 377 -17.77 -7.91 25.00
N PHE A 378 -16.99 -7.16 25.78
CA PHE A 378 -15.63 -6.76 25.44
C PHE A 378 -14.64 -7.91 25.67
N GLY A 379 -13.73 -8.09 24.72
CA GLY A 379 -12.54 -8.89 24.89
C GLY A 379 -11.33 -8.03 25.26
N SER A 380 -10.21 -8.66 25.60
CA SER A 380 -8.95 -7.97 25.91
C SER A 380 -8.26 -7.35 24.68
N HIS A 381 -8.96 -7.19 23.56
CA HIS A 381 -8.37 -6.83 22.26
C HIS A 381 -9.23 -5.81 21.48
N ASP A 382 -10.30 -5.32 22.09
CA ASP A 382 -11.27 -4.38 21.52
C ASP A 382 -11.82 -3.40 22.58
N ILE A 383 -10.98 -2.98 23.53
CA ILE A 383 -11.31 -2.03 24.61
C ILE A 383 -11.47 -0.59 24.06
N ARG A 384 -12.48 -0.38 23.21
CA ARG A 384 -12.87 0.91 22.64
C ARG A 384 -14.34 0.93 22.21
N LEU A 385 -14.91 2.13 22.13
CA LEU A 385 -16.21 2.40 21.52
C LEU A 385 -16.08 2.82 20.06
N HIS A 386 -15.06 3.62 19.71
CA HIS A 386 -14.85 4.09 18.34
C HIS A 386 -14.66 2.92 17.37
N ASP A 387 -15.37 2.95 16.25
CA ASP A 387 -15.22 1.95 15.18
C ASP A 387 -15.31 0.49 15.69
N ASN A 388 -16.25 0.25 16.61
CA ASN A 388 -16.56 -1.05 17.19
C ASN A 388 -17.94 -1.52 16.68
N GLU A 389 -17.95 -2.49 15.77
CA GLU A 389 -19.18 -3.01 15.16
C GLU A 389 -20.12 -3.67 16.19
N ALA A 390 -19.57 -4.38 17.18
CA ALA A 390 -20.37 -5.01 18.23
C ALA A 390 -21.10 -3.95 19.07
N PHE A 391 -20.42 -2.86 19.41
CA PHE A 391 -21.02 -1.71 20.10
C PHE A 391 -22.17 -1.12 19.27
N GLN A 392 -21.92 -0.85 17.99
CA GLN A 392 -22.93 -0.24 17.11
C GLN A 392 -24.16 -1.12 16.92
N LEU A 393 -23.96 -2.41 16.67
CA LEU A 393 -25.07 -3.33 16.48
C LEU A 393 -25.87 -3.53 17.77
N SER A 394 -25.18 -3.60 18.92
CA SER A 394 -25.87 -3.71 20.21
C SER A 394 -26.75 -2.49 20.52
N SER A 395 -26.40 -1.30 20.01
CA SER A 395 -27.11 -0.05 20.30
C SER A 395 -28.54 0.03 19.74
N PHE A 396 -28.94 -0.91 18.87
CA PHE A 396 -30.32 -1.01 18.40
C PHE A 396 -31.29 -1.56 19.47
N HIS A 397 -30.77 -2.13 20.56
CA HIS A 397 -31.59 -2.60 21.67
C HIS A 397 -32.02 -1.46 22.60
N GLN A 398 -33.14 -1.65 23.30
CA GLN A 398 -33.70 -0.68 24.25
C GLN A 398 -32.71 -0.30 25.36
N SER A 399 -31.89 -1.26 25.79
CA SER A 399 -30.78 -1.03 26.73
C SER A 399 -29.62 -1.97 26.42
N VAL A 400 -28.41 -1.53 26.76
CA VAL A 400 -27.19 -2.31 26.54
C VAL A 400 -26.40 -2.38 27.83
N ILE A 401 -25.82 -3.56 28.08
CA ILE A 401 -24.99 -3.86 29.25
C ILE A 401 -23.56 -4.12 28.76
N PRO A 402 -22.67 -3.10 28.84
CA PRO A 402 -21.25 -3.28 28.62
C PRO A 402 -20.68 -4.26 29.64
N LEU A 403 -20.04 -5.34 29.18
CA LEU A 403 -19.54 -6.43 30.02
C LEU A 403 -18.08 -6.75 29.69
N PHE A 404 -17.28 -6.97 30.73
CA PHE A 404 -15.96 -7.60 30.63
C PHE A 404 -15.84 -8.74 31.65
N LEU A 405 -15.47 -9.92 31.18
CA LEU A 405 -15.25 -11.10 32.03
C LEU A 405 -13.76 -11.43 32.08
N TRP A 406 -13.19 -11.41 33.27
CA TRP A 406 -11.83 -11.85 33.51
C TRP A 406 -11.83 -13.31 33.96
N CYS A 407 -11.11 -14.16 33.22
CA CYS A 407 -10.97 -15.57 33.56
C CYS A 407 -9.50 -15.96 33.52
N ASN A 408 -8.87 -16.00 34.70
CA ASN A 408 -7.43 -16.23 34.81
C ASN A 408 -7.07 -17.66 34.39
N GLY A 409 -7.82 -18.67 34.85
CA GLY A 409 -7.61 -20.08 34.47
C GLY A 409 -7.85 -20.36 32.98
N GLY A 410 -8.71 -19.56 32.32
CA GLY A 410 -9.09 -19.73 30.92
C GLY A 410 -8.23 -19.00 29.89
N LYS A 411 -7.22 -18.22 30.30
CA LYS A 411 -6.42 -17.40 29.37
C LYS A 411 -5.39 -18.20 28.56
N GLY A 412 -5.01 -19.39 29.03
CA GLY A 412 -3.95 -20.20 28.44
C GLY A 412 -2.57 -19.58 28.58
N LYS A 413 -1.52 -20.31 28.19
CA LYS A 413 -0.12 -19.85 28.33
C LYS A 413 0.19 -18.59 27.53
N TRP A 414 -0.46 -18.42 26.38
CA TRP A 414 -0.27 -17.31 25.45
C TRP A 414 -1.38 -16.25 25.52
N GLY A 415 -2.21 -16.30 26.56
CA GLY A 415 -3.17 -15.24 26.90
C GLY A 415 -2.47 -13.97 27.40
N MET A 416 -3.25 -13.02 27.92
CA MET A 416 -2.69 -11.82 28.56
C MET A 416 -1.83 -12.22 29.77
N ASN A 417 -0.64 -11.62 29.86
CA ASN A 417 0.31 -11.87 30.95
C ASN A 417 1.28 -10.69 31.13
N GLY A 418 1.83 -10.55 32.33
CA GLY A 418 2.85 -9.56 32.67
C GLY A 418 2.51 -8.14 32.22
N ALA A 419 3.36 -7.52 31.39
CA ALA A 419 3.23 -6.11 31.02
C ALA A 419 1.95 -5.81 30.23
N SER A 420 1.42 -6.78 29.49
CA SER A 420 0.14 -6.62 28.76
C SER A 420 -1.07 -6.56 29.69
N GLU A 421 -1.02 -7.20 30.86
CA GLU A 421 -2.08 -7.09 31.88
C GLU A 421 -2.09 -5.71 32.52
N VAL A 422 -0.92 -5.11 32.73
CA VAL A 422 -0.77 -3.76 33.30
C VAL A 422 -1.52 -2.74 32.44
N VAL A 423 -1.25 -2.72 31.13
CA VAL A 423 -1.91 -1.77 30.22
C VAL A 423 -3.37 -2.14 29.95
N LEU A 424 -3.76 -3.43 30.02
CA LEU A 424 -5.17 -3.83 29.94
C LEU A 424 -5.98 -3.30 31.13
N LYS A 425 -5.45 -3.40 32.35
CA LYS A 425 -6.10 -2.89 33.55
C LYS A 425 -6.36 -1.39 33.45
N ASP A 426 -5.38 -0.63 32.97
CA ASP A 426 -5.54 0.80 32.71
C ASP A 426 -6.58 1.09 31.63
N ALA A 427 -6.57 0.32 30.52
CA ALA A 427 -7.57 0.43 29.45
C ALA A 427 -9.00 0.25 29.96
N LEU A 428 -9.23 -0.75 30.80
CA LEU A 428 -10.53 -1.03 31.39
C LEU A 428 -11.00 0.10 32.31
N ARG A 429 -10.09 0.68 33.10
CA ARG A 429 -10.40 1.85 33.95
C ARG A 429 -10.82 3.05 33.10
N ASN A 430 -10.09 3.33 32.03
CA ASN A 430 -10.41 4.45 31.14
C ASN A 430 -11.70 4.21 30.34
N LEU A 431 -11.96 2.99 29.87
CA LEU A 431 -13.22 2.63 29.24
C LEU A 431 -14.40 2.77 30.20
N HIS A 432 -14.26 2.30 31.45
CA HIS A 432 -15.28 2.42 32.47
C HIS A 432 -15.62 3.89 32.78
N LYS A 433 -14.60 4.75 32.96
CA LYS A 433 -14.79 6.19 33.14
C LYS A 433 -15.52 6.83 31.95
N HIS A 434 -15.16 6.45 30.73
CA HIS A 434 -15.79 6.97 29.52
C HIS A 434 -17.27 6.57 29.43
N LEU A 435 -17.60 5.32 29.74
CA LEU A 435 -18.99 4.85 29.82
C LEU A 435 -19.79 5.57 30.92
N GLN A 436 -19.19 5.77 32.10
CA GLN A 436 -19.82 6.49 33.22
C GLN A 436 -20.17 7.94 32.87
N ALA A 437 -19.32 8.63 32.10
CA ALA A 437 -19.60 9.99 31.64
C ALA A 437 -20.87 10.08 30.78
N SER A 438 -21.32 8.95 30.19
CA SER A 438 -22.55 8.84 29.39
C SER A 438 -23.68 8.11 30.12
N GLY A 439 -23.57 7.93 31.44
CA GLY A 439 -24.60 7.27 32.26
C GLY A 439 -24.63 5.73 32.15
N LEU A 440 -23.65 5.11 31.48
CA LEU A 440 -23.49 3.66 31.41
C LEU A 440 -22.45 3.16 32.43
N LYS A 441 -22.39 1.85 32.62
CA LYS A 441 -21.43 1.19 33.51
C LYS A 441 -20.79 0.01 32.78
N LEU A 442 -19.47 -0.10 32.83
CA LEU A 442 -18.79 -1.35 32.48
C LEU A 442 -18.96 -2.34 33.64
N ILE A 443 -19.74 -3.38 33.41
CA ILE A 443 -19.89 -4.51 34.33
C ILE A 443 -18.66 -5.39 34.20
N THR A 444 -18.06 -5.72 35.34
CA THR A 444 -16.88 -6.60 35.38
C THR A 444 -17.07 -7.71 36.39
N ARG A 445 -16.64 -8.93 36.04
CA ARG A 445 -16.61 -10.07 36.96
C ARG A 445 -15.36 -10.90 36.75
N SER A 446 -14.85 -11.47 37.83
CA SER A 446 -13.81 -12.51 37.80
C SER A 446 -14.46 -13.88 37.91
N THR A 447 -13.98 -14.85 37.15
CA THR A 447 -14.52 -16.22 37.15
C THR A 447 -13.45 -17.24 36.77
N ASP A 448 -13.56 -18.45 37.30
CA ASP A 448 -12.79 -19.60 36.85
C ASP A 448 -13.49 -20.36 35.69
N ASP A 449 -14.79 -20.14 35.51
CA ASP A 449 -15.59 -20.70 34.41
C ASP A 449 -16.31 -19.59 33.65
N PHE A 450 -15.75 -19.28 32.48
CA PHE A 450 -16.27 -18.23 31.59
C PHE A 450 -17.69 -18.53 31.09
N GLN A 451 -17.99 -19.79 30.74
CA GLN A 451 -19.27 -20.14 30.13
C GLN A 451 -20.40 -20.09 31.18
N THR A 452 -20.16 -20.64 32.37
CA THR A 452 -21.14 -20.60 33.46
C THR A 452 -21.46 -19.17 33.89
N GLU A 453 -20.46 -18.31 34.03
CA GLU A 453 -20.68 -16.91 34.40
C GLU A 453 -21.41 -16.12 33.30
N LEU A 454 -21.10 -16.39 32.02
CA LEU A 454 -21.81 -15.79 30.90
C LEU A 454 -23.30 -16.17 30.90
N SER A 455 -23.62 -17.44 31.13
CA SER A 455 -25.00 -17.91 31.24
C SER A 455 -25.75 -17.29 32.41
N LYS A 456 -25.10 -17.19 33.58
CA LYS A 456 -25.67 -16.53 34.75
C LYS A 456 -26.03 -15.08 34.45
N LEU A 457 -25.14 -14.34 33.79
CA LEU A 457 -25.38 -12.96 33.37
C LEU A 457 -26.52 -12.82 32.37
N CYS A 458 -26.66 -13.73 31.40
CA CYS A 458 -27.81 -13.73 30.50
C CYS A 458 -29.14 -13.82 31.25
N LEU A 459 -29.23 -14.76 32.20
CA LEU A 459 -30.43 -15.00 32.99
C LEU A 459 -30.73 -13.84 33.95
N GLU A 460 -29.71 -13.32 34.63
CA GLU A 460 -29.82 -12.19 35.56
C GLU A 460 -30.30 -10.91 34.87
N THR A 461 -29.87 -10.69 33.62
CA THR A 461 -30.17 -9.46 32.87
C THR A 461 -31.37 -9.58 31.95
N ASN A 462 -31.91 -10.79 31.78
CA ASN A 462 -32.94 -11.11 30.79
C ASN A 462 -32.56 -10.60 29.37
N ALA A 463 -31.28 -10.70 29.02
CA ALA A 463 -30.80 -10.25 27.72
C ALA A 463 -31.39 -11.11 26.60
N SER A 464 -31.69 -10.55 25.43
CA SER A 464 -32.10 -11.34 24.24
C SER A 464 -30.93 -11.67 23.32
N ALA A 465 -29.83 -10.94 23.44
CA ALA A 465 -28.69 -11.04 22.55
C ALA A 465 -27.36 -10.69 23.23
N ILE A 466 -26.28 -11.32 22.79
CA ILE A 466 -24.90 -10.93 23.09
C ILE A 466 -24.17 -10.56 21.80
N TYR A 467 -23.49 -9.41 21.84
CA TYR A 467 -22.62 -8.92 20.78
C TYR A 467 -21.17 -8.94 21.23
N TRP A 468 -20.26 -9.41 20.38
CA TRP A 468 -18.81 -9.32 20.63
C TRP A 468 -18.01 -9.27 19.33
N ASN A 469 -16.77 -8.75 19.39
CA ASN A 469 -15.85 -8.82 18.26
C ASN A 469 -15.02 -10.13 18.28
N LYS A 470 -14.76 -10.68 17.10
CA LYS A 470 -13.96 -11.90 16.89
C LYS A 470 -12.59 -11.82 17.57
N ALA A 471 -12.33 -12.78 18.46
CA ALA A 471 -11.00 -13.10 18.94
C ALA A 471 -10.25 -13.96 17.91
N HIS A 472 -9.07 -13.52 17.51
CA HIS A 472 -8.28 -14.19 16.46
C HIS A 472 -7.20 -15.14 16.99
N THR A 473 -7.02 -15.22 18.31
CA THR A 473 -6.14 -16.18 19.00
C THR A 473 -6.75 -17.58 19.05
N THR A 474 -5.93 -18.63 19.15
CA THR A 474 -6.38 -20.03 19.25
C THR A 474 -7.37 -20.23 20.41
N GLU A 475 -6.99 -19.82 21.63
CA GLU A 475 -7.79 -19.94 22.85
C GLU A 475 -9.08 -19.13 22.76
N GLY A 476 -8.99 -17.91 22.24
CA GLY A 476 -10.14 -17.05 21.96
C GLY A 476 -11.18 -17.72 21.06
N ARG A 477 -10.77 -18.32 19.94
CA ARG A 477 -11.69 -19.03 19.03
C ARG A 477 -12.36 -20.24 19.69
N ILE A 478 -11.60 -20.99 20.51
CA ILE A 478 -12.15 -22.13 21.26
C ILE A 478 -13.23 -21.64 22.24
N ARG A 479 -12.93 -20.57 22.99
CA ARG A 479 -13.88 -19.95 23.92
C ARG A 479 -15.13 -19.45 23.20
N GLU A 480 -14.99 -18.75 22.09
CA GLU A 480 -16.13 -18.24 21.32
C GLU A 480 -17.02 -19.36 20.76
N LYS A 481 -16.43 -20.48 20.32
CA LYS A 481 -17.20 -21.65 19.89
C LYS A 481 -18.07 -22.19 21.04
N ARG A 482 -17.50 -22.27 22.25
CA ARG A 482 -18.25 -22.67 23.46
C ARG A 482 -19.31 -21.66 23.83
N ASN A 483 -19.01 -20.36 23.74
CA ASN A 483 -19.98 -19.29 23.98
C ASN A 483 -21.19 -19.40 23.04
N LYS A 484 -20.97 -19.65 21.74
CA LYS A 484 -22.08 -19.85 20.79
C LYS A 484 -22.95 -21.04 21.15
N GLN A 485 -22.34 -22.16 21.56
CA GLN A 485 -23.08 -23.35 21.95
C GLN A 485 -23.94 -23.08 23.19
N ILE A 486 -23.34 -22.56 24.27
CA ILE A 486 -24.09 -22.33 25.51
C ILE A 486 -25.20 -21.29 25.33
N LEU A 487 -24.95 -20.21 24.57
CA LEU A 487 -25.97 -19.19 24.28
C LEU A 487 -27.13 -19.76 23.46
N HIS A 488 -26.85 -20.62 22.48
CA HIS A 488 -27.88 -21.33 21.74
C HIS A 488 -28.73 -22.21 22.68
N ASP A 489 -28.10 -22.94 23.59
CA ASP A 489 -28.79 -23.87 24.51
C ASP A 489 -29.72 -23.13 25.49
N ILE A 490 -29.41 -21.88 25.85
CA ILE A 490 -30.27 -21.02 26.69
C ILE A 490 -31.17 -20.06 25.89
N GLY A 491 -31.22 -20.18 24.56
CA GLY A 491 -32.10 -19.38 23.70
C GLY A 491 -31.69 -17.92 23.49
N ILE A 492 -30.41 -17.58 23.71
CA ILE A 492 -29.87 -16.22 23.57
C ILE A 492 -29.20 -16.07 22.21
N LYS A 493 -29.49 -14.97 21.50
CA LYS A 493 -28.88 -14.71 20.19
C LYS A 493 -27.40 -14.34 20.33
N ALA A 494 -26.57 -14.96 19.52
CA ALA A 494 -25.13 -14.79 19.58
C ALA A 494 -24.62 -14.09 18.30
N ILE A 495 -24.30 -12.78 18.40
CA ILE A 495 -23.86 -11.96 17.27
C ILE A 495 -22.36 -11.70 17.38
N GLN A 496 -21.63 -12.17 16.38
CA GLN A 496 -20.18 -12.01 16.30
C GLN A 496 -19.80 -11.04 15.17
N CYS A 497 -18.99 -10.03 15.50
CA CYS A 497 -18.61 -8.91 14.62
C CYS A 497 -17.10 -8.89 14.34
N GLN A 498 -16.62 -8.02 13.43
CA GLN A 498 -15.20 -7.91 13.11
C GLN A 498 -14.69 -6.46 13.16
N SER A 499 -13.92 -6.14 14.20
CA SER A 499 -13.35 -4.80 14.38
C SER A 499 -11.84 -4.80 14.68
N SER A 500 -11.22 -5.98 14.76
CA SER A 500 -9.87 -6.13 15.34
C SER A 500 -8.76 -6.24 14.28
N LEU A 501 -9.08 -6.71 13.06
CA LEU A 501 -8.18 -6.85 11.92
C LEU A 501 -8.74 -6.16 10.67
N LEU A 502 -7.90 -5.83 9.69
CA LEU A 502 -8.34 -5.30 8.38
C LEU A 502 -8.94 -6.43 7.54
N TYR A 503 -8.32 -7.61 7.59
CA TYR A 503 -8.78 -8.83 6.93
C TYR A 503 -9.00 -9.94 7.96
N ASP A 504 -10.17 -10.57 7.91
CA ASP A 504 -10.51 -11.71 8.77
C ASP A 504 -9.86 -13.00 8.25
N PRO A 505 -8.92 -13.62 8.99
CA PRO A 505 -8.27 -14.85 8.58
C PRO A 505 -9.22 -16.06 8.54
N SER A 506 -10.36 -15.99 9.25
CA SER A 506 -11.37 -17.05 9.27
C SER A 506 -12.38 -16.95 8.11
N SER A 507 -12.23 -15.94 7.23
CA SER A 507 -13.15 -15.74 6.11
C SER A 507 -13.13 -16.97 5.18
N PRO A 508 -14.28 -17.60 4.88
CA PRO A 508 -14.34 -18.77 4.00
C PRO A 508 -13.99 -18.42 2.55
N ALA A 509 -14.11 -17.15 2.16
CA ALA A 509 -13.69 -16.67 0.84
C ALA A 509 -12.17 -16.59 0.69
N LEU A 510 -11.42 -16.57 1.80
CA LEU A 510 -9.97 -16.42 1.79
C LEU A 510 -9.28 -17.76 1.52
N SER A 511 -8.79 -17.93 0.29
CA SER A 511 -8.06 -19.12 -0.16
C SER A 511 -6.78 -18.73 -0.86
N ILE A 512 -5.64 -18.96 -0.19
CA ILE A 512 -4.31 -18.66 -0.72
C ILE A 512 -3.80 -19.86 -1.51
N SER A 513 -3.44 -19.62 -2.77
CA SER A 513 -2.83 -20.64 -3.63
C SER A 513 -1.54 -21.21 -3.00
N SER A 514 -1.39 -22.53 -3.06
CA SER A 514 -0.19 -23.26 -2.63
C SER A 514 0.98 -23.14 -3.62
N GLY A 515 0.76 -22.53 -4.79
CA GLY A 515 1.74 -22.44 -5.87
C GLY A 515 2.66 -21.20 -5.79
N PHE A 516 3.85 -21.34 -6.36
CA PHE A 516 4.92 -20.32 -6.37
C PHE A 516 4.69 -19.16 -7.36
N ASN A 517 3.60 -19.17 -8.15
CA ASN A 517 3.37 -18.23 -9.25
C ASN A 517 3.06 -16.79 -8.75
N GLY A 518 4.10 -16.07 -8.33
CA GLY A 518 4.04 -14.68 -7.87
C GLY A 518 4.45 -14.46 -6.41
N GLY A 519 4.86 -15.51 -5.70
CA GLY A 519 5.38 -15.50 -4.32
C GLY A 519 5.07 -16.81 -3.57
N HIS A 520 5.58 -16.96 -2.35
CA HIS A 520 5.39 -18.16 -1.53
C HIS A 520 4.09 -18.11 -0.72
N TRP A 521 3.47 -19.26 -0.46
CA TRP A 521 2.34 -19.36 0.46
C TRP A 521 2.74 -18.79 1.83
N GLY A 522 1.84 -18.02 2.46
CA GLY A 522 2.08 -17.41 3.77
C GLY A 522 3.08 -16.24 3.78
N THR A 523 3.42 -15.64 2.63
CA THR A 523 4.20 -14.38 2.55
C THR A 523 3.32 -13.17 2.25
N LEU A 524 3.79 -11.98 2.64
CA LEU A 524 3.01 -10.74 2.64
C LEU A 524 2.35 -10.39 1.30
N MET A 525 3.13 -10.36 0.22
CA MET A 525 2.60 -9.87 -1.07
C MET A 525 1.56 -10.84 -1.67
N PRO A 526 1.78 -12.17 -1.67
CA PRO A 526 0.73 -13.14 -1.98
C PRO A 526 -0.51 -13.01 -1.09
N PHE A 527 -0.33 -12.90 0.23
CA PHE A 527 -1.44 -12.71 1.17
C PHE A 527 -2.27 -11.45 0.85
N LEU A 528 -1.61 -10.30 0.72
CA LEU A 528 -2.27 -9.03 0.41
C LEU A 528 -3.02 -9.07 -0.93
N ARG A 529 -2.39 -9.61 -1.98
CA ARG A 529 -3.03 -9.72 -3.30
C ARG A 529 -4.26 -10.61 -3.24
N THR A 530 -4.19 -11.72 -2.51
CA THR A 530 -5.32 -12.64 -2.34
C THR A 530 -6.44 -11.99 -1.54
N CYS A 531 -6.13 -11.33 -0.42
CA CYS A 531 -7.11 -10.60 0.38
C CYS A 531 -7.83 -9.55 -0.46
N ARG A 532 -7.10 -8.69 -1.18
CA ARG A 532 -7.72 -7.68 -2.06
C ARG A 532 -8.59 -8.29 -3.16
N LYS A 533 -8.13 -9.38 -3.76
CA LYS A 533 -8.86 -10.05 -4.85
C LYS A 533 -10.15 -10.72 -4.36
N GLN A 534 -10.13 -11.35 -3.19
CA GLN A 534 -11.24 -12.18 -2.69
C GLN A 534 -12.14 -11.45 -1.70
N LEU A 535 -11.63 -10.46 -0.97
CA LEU A 535 -12.32 -9.74 0.11
C LEU A 535 -12.48 -8.23 -0.15
N GLY A 536 -11.78 -7.67 -1.15
CA GLY A 536 -11.81 -6.23 -1.43
C GLY A 536 -10.82 -5.41 -0.60
N GLU A 537 -10.98 -4.08 -0.62
CA GLU A 537 -10.23 -3.20 0.29
C GLU A 537 -10.83 -3.27 1.71
N PRO A 538 -10.04 -2.96 2.77
CA PRO A 538 -10.56 -2.90 4.14
C PRO A 538 -11.76 -1.94 4.25
N ARG A 539 -12.63 -2.12 5.24
CA ARG A 539 -13.75 -1.19 5.44
C ARG A 539 -13.25 0.16 6.00
N ARG A 540 -13.88 1.26 5.60
CA ARG A 540 -13.66 2.57 6.22
C ARG A 540 -14.05 2.52 7.71
N PRO A 541 -13.35 3.23 8.59
CA PRO A 541 -13.75 3.34 9.99
C PRO A 541 -15.05 4.15 10.10
N ILE A 542 -15.90 3.84 11.08
CA ILE A 542 -17.03 4.72 11.41
C ILE A 542 -16.50 6.03 11.98
N LEU A 543 -17.17 7.15 11.69
CA LEU A 543 -16.75 8.46 12.17
C LEU A 543 -16.99 8.58 13.67
N ARG A 544 -16.01 9.15 14.40
CA ARG A 544 -16.09 9.33 15.87
C ARG A 544 -17.38 10.00 16.33
N HIS A 545 -17.82 11.06 15.65
CA HIS A 545 -19.05 11.77 16.02
C HIS A 545 -20.31 10.90 15.87
N GLU A 546 -20.32 9.93 14.95
CA GLU A 546 -21.42 8.97 14.82
C GLU A 546 -21.41 7.97 15.98
N THR A 547 -20.23 7.50 16.40
CA THR A 547 -20.08 6.67 17.61
C THR A 547 -20.59 7.41 18.86
N PHE A 548 -20.23 8.68 19.04
CA PHE A 548 -20.67 9.45 20.20
C PHE A 548 -22.18 9.74 20.18
N ALA A 549 -22.74 10.03 19.00
CA ALA A 549 -24.19 10.19 18.85
C ALA A 549 -24.97 8.90 19.16
N ILE A 550 -24.37 7.73 18.93
CA ILE A 550 -24.93 6.44 19.38
C ILE A 550 -24.88 6.37 20.90
N LEU A 551 -23.71 6.63 21.49
CA LEU A 551 -23.49 6.55 22.94
C LEU A 551 -24.46 7.45 23.73
N GLU A 552 -24.67 8.69 23.28
CA GLU A 552 -25.60 9.65 23.91
C GLU A 552 -27.07 9.19 23.89
N LYS A 553 -27.44 8.36 22.91
CA LYS A 553 -28.81 7.85 22.76
C LYS A 553 -29.04 6.54 23.51
N MET A 554 -27.97 5.86 23.91
CA MET A 554 -28.07 4.58 24.63
C MET A 554 -28.66 4.79 26.02
N ARG A 555 -29.50 3.85 26.43
CA ARG A 555 -30.12 3.88 27.76
C ARG A 555 -29.53 2.79 28.66
N PRO A 556 -29.27 3.10 29.94
CA PRO A 556 -28.88 2.08 30.90
C PRO A 556 -30.06 1.11 31.14
N PRO A 557 -29.80 -0.13 31.57
CA PRO A 557 -30.84 -1.00 32.08
C PRO A 557 -31.47 -0.40 33.35
N LEU A 558 -32.72 -0.77 33.64
CA LEU A 558 -33.41 -0.36 34.87
C LEU A 558 -32.73 -0.92 36.13
N VAL A 559 -32.18 -2.13 36.02
CA VAL A 559 -31.44 -2.81 37.08
C VAL A 559 -30.10 -3.24 36.51
N TRP A 560 -29.02 -2.78 37.13
CA TRP A 560 -27.67 -3.22 36.77
C TRP A 560 -27.36 -4.56 37.43
N PRO A 561 -26.72 -5.50 36.70
CA PRO A 561 -26.25 -6.74 37.31
C PRO A 561 -25.10 -6.48 38.29
N GLU A 562 -24.81 -7.46 39.16
CA GLU A 562 -23.67 -7.38 40.09
C GLU A 562 -22.35 -7.19 39.33
N SER A 563 -21.44 -6.42 39.90
CA SER A 563 -20.14 -6.11 39.29
C SER A 563 -19.07 -5.99 40.37
N SER A 564 -17.92 -6.58 40.12
CA SER A 564 -16.66 -6.29 40.80
C SER A 564 -16.12 -4.93 40.36
N THR A 565 -15.20 -4.36 41.14
CA THR A 565 -14.37 -3.26 40.63
C THR A 565 -13.25 -3.83 39.76
N ILE A 566 -12.67 -3.00 38.89
CA ILE A 566 -11.56 -3.41 38.02
C ILE A 566 -10.32 -3.81 38.84
N ASP A 567 -10.17 -3.23 40.04
CA ASP A 567 -9.09 -3.56 40.97
C ASP A 567 -9.26 -4.94 41.61
N ASP A 568 -10.51 -5.36 41.84
CA ASP A 568 -10.83 -6.66 42.43
C ASP A 568 -10.76 -7.82 41.42
N LEU A 569 -10.56 -7.54 40.12
CA LEU A 569 -10.45 -8.59 39.11
C LEU A 569 -9.17 -9.41 39.21
N GLY A 570 -8.17 -8.97 39.98
CA GLY A 570 -6.88 -9.65 40.08
C GLY A 570 -6.06 -9.61 38.78
N ILE A 571 -6.26 -8.58 37.94
CA ILE A 571 -5.45 -8.33 36.73
C ILE A 571 -4.17 -7.62 37.16
N ALA A 572 -3.00 -8.06 36.66
CA ALA A 572 -1.70 -7.45 36.94
C ALA A 572 -1.48 -7.23 38.46
N ILE A 573 -1.46 -8.31 39.25
CA ILE A 573 -1.14 -8.22 40.68
C ILE A 573 0.33 -7.85 40.83
N ILE A 574 0.60 -6.73 41.50
CA ILE A 574 1.95 -6.22 41.73
C ILE A 574 2.18 -6.24 43.22
N GLU A 575 2.98 -7.22 43.65
CA GLU A 575 3.34 -7.41 45.04
C GLU A 575 4.69 -6.74 45.32
N GLY A 576 4.79 -6.03 46.44
CA GLY A 576 6.04 -5.41 46.90
C GLY A 576 6.10 -3.88 46.72
N LYS A 577 7.25 -3.30 47.11
CA LYS A 577 7.49 -1.84 47.08
C LYS A 577 7.88 -1.32 45.69
N ASP A 578 8.35 -2.21 44.82
CA ASP A 578 8.82 -1.88 43.49
C ASP A 578 7.65 -1.95 42.48
N HIS A 579 7.00 -0.81 42.28
CA HIS A 579 5.90 -0.63 41.33
C HIS A 579 6.40 -0.66 39.88
N TRP A 580 6.71 -1.86 39.37
CA TRP A 580 7.23 -2.06 38.00
C TRP A 580 6.25 -1.63 36.89
N ASP A 581 4.96 -1.53 37.19
CA ASP A 581 3.92 -0.97 36.34
C ASP A 581 4.01 0.52 36.13
N ALA A 582 4.42 1.28 37.16
CA ALA A 582 4.44 2.73 37.11
C ALA A 582 5.23 3.28 35.89
N PRO A 583 6.48 2.84 35.61
CA PRO A 583 7.19 3.30 34.41
C PRO A 583 6.54 2.81 33.10
N ILE A 584 5.90 1.64 33.09
CA ILE A 584 5.16 1.12 31.93
C ILE A 584 3.97 2.02 31.63
N LEU A 585 3.11 2.31 32.62
CA LEU A 585 1.93 3.16 32.47
C LEU A 585 2.29 4.61 32.17
N LYS A 586 3.41 5.10 32.69
CA LYS A 586 3.95 6.41 32.32
C LYS A 586 4.30 6.48 30.83
N LYS A 587 4.82 5.38 30.27
CA LYS A 587 5.21 5.32 28.84
C LYS A 587 4.04 4.99 27.92
N PHE A 588 3.10 4.17 28.39
CA PHE A 588 1.95 3.66 27.64
C PHE A 588 0.65 3.81 28.44
N PRO A 589 0.18 5.06 28.67
CA PRO A 589 -1.18 5.27 29.19
C PRO A 589 -2.20 4.75 28.18
N MET A 590 -3.27 4.11 28.65
CA MET A 590 -4.13 3.30 27.79
C MET A 590 -5.57 3.80 27.80
N SER A 591 -5.91 4.64 26.83
CA SER A 591 -7.28 5.07 26.52
C SER A 591 -7.45 5.33 25.01
N GLU A 592 -8.69 5.51 24.55
CA GLU A 592 -8.94 5.95 23.16
C GLU A 592 -8.38 7.36 22.89
N SER A 593 -8.38 8.22 23.91
CA SER A 593 -7.82 9.58 23.82
C SER A 593 -6.29 9.54 23.75
N ASP A 594 -5.64 8.70 24.53
CA ASP A 594 -4.18 8.47 24.46
C ASP A 594 -3.80 7.88 23.10
N ALA A 595 -4.54 6.89 22.63
CA ALA A 595 -4.34 6.30 21.30
C ALA A 595 -4.43 7.34 20.18
N LEU A 596 -5.42 8.24 20.25
CA LEU A 596 -5.61 9.31 19.27
C LEU A 596 -4.51 10.38 19.37
N ARG A 597 -4.10 10.76 20.59
CA ARG A 597 -2.98 11.66 20.82
C ARG A 597 -1.71 11.10 20.19
N ASP A 598 -1.38 9.85 20.48
CA ASP A 598 -0.15 9.20 19.99
C ASP A 598 -0.21 8.98 18.48
N LEU A 599 -1.39 8.71 17.93
CA LEU A 599 -1.62 8.66 16.48
C LEU A 599 -1.33 10.04 15.86
N ASN A 600 -1.90 11.10 16.41
CA ASN A 600 -1.70 12.46 15.88
C ASN A 600 -0.25 12.93 16.02
N ASP A 601 0.41 12.65 17.15
CA ASP A 601 1.84 12.91 17.37
C ASP A 601 2.71 12.22 16.32
N PHE A 602 2.43 10.93 16.04
CA PHE A 602 3.13 10.20 15.01
C PHE A 602 2.99 10.86 13.63
N PHE A 603 1.78 11.28 13.25
CA PHE A 603 1.54 11.96 11.98
C PHE A 603 2.18 13.35 11.92
N ALA A 604 2.20 14.08 13.03
CA ALA A 604 2.81 15.40 13.11
C ALA A 604 4.35 15.37 13.02
N HIS A 605 4.99 14.37 13.62
CA HIS A 605 6.45 14.42 13.85
C HIS A 605 7.26 13.32 13.16
N ALA A 606 6.70 12.12 12.96
CA ALA A 606 7.46 10.94 12.56
C ALA A 606 7.07 10.37 11.19
N PHE A 607 5.80 10.54 10.77
CA PHE A 607 5.24 9.85 9.61
C PHE A 607 6.02 10.11 8.32
N HIS A 608 6.35 11.38 8.02
CA HIS A 608 7.13 11.75 6.84
C HIS A 608 8.58 11.23 6.84
N LEU A 609 9.11 10.89 8.02
CA LEU A 609 10.47 10.40 8.20
C LEU A 609 10.55 8.88 8.40
N TYR A 610 9.42 8.21 8.56
CA TYR A 610 9.34 6.79 8.92
C TYR A 610 10.16 5.88 7.98
N GLU A 611 10.06 6.07 6.66
CA GLU A 611 10.83 5.26 5.70
C GLU A 611 12.34 5.41 5.86
N ARG A 612 12.83 6.54 6.37
CA ARG A 612 14.25 6.77 6.64
C ARG A 612 14.62 6.24 8.02
N ASP A 613 13.83 6.55 9.04
CA ASP A 613 14.26 6.51 10.43
C ASP A 613 13.74 5.30 11.22
N ARG A 614 12.76 4.52 10.75
CA ARG A 614 12.13 3.38 11.49
C ARG A 614 13.06 2.30 12.07
N SER A 615 14.34 2.32 11.74
CA SER A 615 15.36 1.40 12.24
C SER A 615 16.34 2.06 13.22
N ARG A 616 16.07 3.29 13.65
CA ARG A 616 16.88 4.10 14.58
C ARG A 616 16.21 4.09 15.96
N ALA A 617 16.87 3.46 16.91
CA ALA A 617 16.48 3.44 18.32
C ALA A 617 16.91 4.71 19.06
N ASP A 618 17.90 5.42 18.52
CA ASP A 618 18.43 6.66 19.07
C ASP A 618 17.66 7.92 18.67
N ILE A 619 16.54 7.75 17.96
CA ILE A 619 15.60 8.80 17.59
C ILE A 619 14.26 8.45 18.23
N ASP A 620 13.77 9.32 19.12
CA ASP A 620 12.56 9.03 19.90
C ASP A 620 11.30 8.92 19.02
N HIS A 621 11.15 9.78 18.02
CA HIS A 621 10.03 9.77 17.05
C HIS A 621 10.42 9.05 15.74
N SER A 622 11.00 7.85 15.82
CA SER A 622 11.34 7.05 14.63
C SER A 622 10.22 6.12 14.16
N THR A 623 9.26 5.81 15.04
CA THR A 623 8.14 4.88 14.79
C THR A 623 6.87 5.38 15.47
N SER A 624 5.72 4.76 15.18
CA SER A 624 4.43 5.21 15.72
C SER A 624 4.19 4.85 17.19
N LYS A 625 4.87 3.84 17.74
CA LYS A 625 4.64 3.32 19.10
C LYS A 625 3.18 2.88 19.40
N LEU A 626 2.33 2.74 18.37
CA LEU A 626 0.90 2.39 18.49
C LEU A 626 0.60 0.89 18.69
N SER A 627 1.61 0.04 18.79
CA SER A 627 1.43 -1.42 18.83
C SER A 627 0.64 -1.89 20.05
N ALA A 628 0.85 -1.27 21.22
CA ALA A 628 0.09 -1.55 22.43
C ALA A 628 -1.40 -1.20 22.27
N HIS A 629 -1.70 -0.01 21.73
CA HIS A 629 -3.07 0.42 21.46
C HIS A 629 -3.80 -0.51 20.47
N LEU A 630 -3.09 -0.95 19.43
CA LEU A 630 -3.63 -1.92 18.45
C LEU A 630 -3.83 -3.31 19.04
N ARG A 631 -3.02 -3.73 20.03
CA ARG A 631 -3.11 -5.04 20.69
C ARG A 631 -4.25 -5.10 21.71
N ILE A 632 -4.39 -4.05 22.52
CA ILE A 632 -5.47 -3.91 23.52
C ILE A 632 -6.79 -3.50 22.84
N GLY A 633 -6.71 -2.87 21.67
CA GLY A 633 -7.85 -2.46 20.87
C GLY A 633 -8.41 -1.10 21.25
N THR A 634 -7.62 -0.23 21.88
CA THR A 634 -7.96 1.19 22.12
C THR A 634 -7.83 2.04 20.86
N LEU A 635 -7.21 1.51 19.79
CA LEU A 635 -7.14 2.13 18.46
C LEU A 635 -7.75 1.22 17.40
N SER A 636 -8.57 1.78 16.51
CA SER A 636 -9.04 1.05 15.34
C SER A 636 -7.91 0.85 14.32
N PRO A 637 -7.71 -0.40 13.82
CA PRO A 637 -6.79 -0.62 12.73
C PRO A 637 -7.25 0.04 11.42
N ASN A 638 -8.57 0.18 11.20
CA ASN A 638 -9.10 0.85 10.01
C ASN A 638 -8.84 2.36 10.07
N GLU A 639 -8.96 2.98 11.25
CA GLU A 639 -8.60 4.39 11.47
C GLU A 639 -7.12 4.61 11.13
N PHE A 640 -6.22 3.79 11.68
CA PHE A 640 -4.80 3.95 11.37
C PHE A 640 -4.47 3.66 9.90
N PHE A 641 -5.05 2.60 9.32
CA PHE A 641 -4.86 2.26 7.91
C PHE A 641 -5.26 3.40 6.99
N TYR A 642 -6.47 3.93 7.15
CA TYR A 642 -6.96 5.00 6.28
C TYR A 642 -6.27 6.34 6.55
N ARG A 643 -5.86 6.64 7.79
CA ARG A 643 -4.99 7.81 8.07
C ARG A 643 -3.69 7.75 7.27
N ILE A 644 -3.11 6.57 7.06
CA ILE A 644 -1.93 6.37 6.20
C ILE A 644 -2.31 6.46 4.72
N GLU A 645 -3.34 5.75 4.29
CA GLU A 645 -3.69 5.64 2.86
C GLU A 645 -4.20 6.96 2.27
N ASP A 646 -4.94 7.75 3.03
CA ASP A 646 -5.46 9.07 2.64
C ASP A 646 -4.42 10.19 2.80
N SER A 647 -3.21 9.88 3.26
CA SER A 647 -2.16 10.89 3.39
C SER A 647 -1.63 11.36 2.03
N ASN A 648 -1.18 12.62 1.98
CA ASN A 648 -0.58 13.22 0.79
C ASN A 648 0.82 12.68 0.44
N LEU A 649 1.34 11.70 1.20
CA LEU A 649 2.63 11.10 0.91
C LEU A 649 2.55 10.17 -0.30
N SER A 650 3.58 10.24 -1.15
CA SER A 650 3.72 9.30 -2.25
C SER A 650 3.85 7.87 -1.70
N TYR A 651 3.39 6.88 -2.46
CA TYR A 651 3.48 5.48 -2.05
C TYR A 651 4.90 5.08 -1.62
N ASN A 652 5.95 5.60 -2.27
CA ASN A 652 7.32 5.23 -1.93
C ASN A 652 7.76 5.70 -0.54
N ASP A 653 7.17 6.79 -0.05
CA ASP A 653 7.46 7.43 1.23
C ASP A 653 6.61 6.87 2.37
N ARG A 654 5.59 6.05 2.05
CA ARG A 654 4.73 5.36 3.03
C ARG A 654 4.62 3.84 2.86
N LYS A 655 5.28 3.24 1.86
CA LYS A 655 5.12 1.82 1.46
C LYS A 655 5.29 0.81 2.60
N THR A 656 6.22 1.06 3.51
CA THR A 656 6.58 0.18 4.61
C THR A 656 5.52 0.29 5.68
N ILE A 657 5.13 1.50 6.07
CA ILE A 657 4.10 1.71 7.09
C ILE A 657 2.72 1.22 6.64
N SER A 658 2.33 1.51 5.39
CA SER A 658 1.11 0.97 4.75
C SER A 658 1.00 -0.55 4.81
N ARG A 659 2.13 -1.26 4.92
CA ARG A 659 2.16 -2.72 4.98
C ARG A 659 2.23 -3.27 6.41
N ARG A 660 2.44 -2.46 7.44
CA ARG A 660 2.64 -2.96 8.82
C ARG A 660 1.39 -3.60 9.40
N LEU A 661 0.20 -3.03 9.16
CA LEU A 661 -1.05 -3.66 9.57
C LEU A 661 -1.33 -4.95 8.78
N ILE A 662 -0.94 -5.00 7.51
CA ILE A 662 -1.05 -6.21 6.69
C ILE A 662 -0.12 -7.33 7.21
N TRP A 663 1.07 -6.99 7.74
CA TRP A 663 1.94 -7.95 8.42
C TRP A 663 1.29 -8.55 9.67
N ARG A 664 0.59 -7.73 10.46
CA ARG A 664 -0.17 -8.20 11.62
C ARG A 664 -1.25 -9.18 11.19
N ASP A 665 -2.05 -8.82 10.19
CA ASP A 665 -3.13 -9.68 9.70
C ASP A 665 -2.59 -10.98 9.08
N LEU A 666 -1.43 -10.93 8.41
CA LEU A 666 -0.72 -12.13 7.96
C LEU A 666 -0.31 -13.02 9.14
N ALA A 667 0.20 -12.45 10.23
CA ALA A 667 0.57 -13.23 11.41
C ALA A 667 -0.66 -13.96 11.98
N TYR A 668 -1.80 -13.29 12.05
CA TYR A 668 -3.06 -13.91 12.48
C TYR A 668 -3.56 -14.98 11.50
N TYR A 669 -3.35 -14.81 10.20
CA TYR A 669 -3.61 -15.86 9.20
C TYR A 669 -2.70 -17.08 9.41
N GLN A 670 -1.43 -16.87 9.74
CA GLN A 670 -0.52 -17.96 10.07
C GLN A 670 -0.94 -18.67 11.36
N LEU A 671 -1.35 -17.94 12.41
CA LEU A 671 -1.85 -18.53 13.66
C LEU A 671 -3.20 -19.25 13.47
N PHE A 672 -4.05 -18.77 12.57
CA PHE A 672 -5.25 -19.48 12.15
C PHE A 672 -4.91 -20.81 11.45
N SER A 673 -3.88 -20.79 10.60
CA SER A 673 -3.43 -21.98 9.87
C SER A 673 -2.66 -22.96 10.77
N PHE A 674 -1.84 -22.47 11.70
CA PHE A 674 -0.99 -23.27 12.59
C PHE A 674 -1.28 -22.87 14.05
N PRO A 675 -2.32 -23.42 14.68
CA PRO A 675 -2.76 -23.02 16.02
C PRO A 675 -1.69 -23.16 17.11
N ASN A 676 -0.74 -24.08 16.93
CA ASN A 676 0.35 -24.36 17.88
C ASN A 676 1.64 -23.59 17.57
N MET A 677 1.64 -22.65 16.61
CA MET A 677 2.86 -21.97 16.16
C MET A 677 3.57 -21.14 17.25
N CYS A 678 2.93 -20.92 18.40
CA CYS A 678 3.58 -20.28 19.54
C CYS A 678 4.65 -21.16 20.19
N GLU A 679 4.54 -22.48 20.03
CA GLU A 679 5.41 -23.47 20.69
C GLU A 679 6.08 -24.42 19.69
N GLU A 680 5.39 -24.68 18.59
CA GLU A 680 5.83 -25.59 17.55
C GLU A 680 6.36 -24.84 16.33
N SER A 681 7.41 -25.41 15.73
CA SER A 681 7.97 -24.91 14.48
C SER A 681 7.03 -25.22 13.31
N ILE A 682 6.68 -24.23 12.49
CA ILE A 682 5.89 -24.48 11.26
C ILE A 682 6.66 -25.43 10.33
N ARG A 683 7.99 -25.28 10.26
CA ARG A 683 8.90 -26.30 9.72
C ARG A 683 9.15 -27.36 10.78
N GLN A 684 8.28 -28.35 10.87
CA GLN A 684 8.25 -29.32 11.97
C GLN A 684 9.61 -30.00 12.25
N HIS A 685 10.41 -30.31 11.22
CA HIS A 685 11.75 -30.89 11.37
C HIS A 685 12.76 -29.98 12.11
N TYR A 686 12.55 -28.66 12.14
CA TYR A 686 13.40 -27.73 12.89
C TYR A 686 13.30 -27.88 14.41
N SER A 687 12.28 -28.58 14.92
CA SER A 687 12.19 -28.98 16.33
C SER A 687 13.40 -29.81 16.78
N GLN A 688 14.08 -30.48 15.85
CA GLN A 688 15.28 -31.31 16.08
C GLN A 688 16.59 -30.51 15.99
N THR A 689 16.53 -29.18 15.86
CA THR A 689 17.74 -28.35 15.88
C THR A 689 18.36 -28.40 17.27
N GLU A 690 19.66 -28.67 17.35
CA GLU A 690 20.39 -28.71 18.61
C GLU A 690 20.66 -27.30 19.14
N TRP A 691 20.10 -27.01 20.32
CA TRP A 691 20.30 -25.78 21.09
C TRP A 691 21.19 -26.07 22.30
N VAL A 692 21.81 -25.03 22.89
CA VAL A 692 22.46 -25.18 24.20
C VAL A 692 21.43 -25.56 25.26
N SER A 693 21.81 -26.39 26.22
CA SER A 693 20.92 -26.92 27.24
C SER A 693 21.59 -26.96 28.62
N GLY A 694 20.81 -27.25 29.66
CA GLY A 694 21.33 -27.40 31.03
C GLY A 694 21.80 -26.08 31.64
N GLU A 695 22.92 -26.13 32.35
CA GLU A 695 23.46 -24.97 33.09
C GLU A 695 23.96 -23.86 32.16
N GLU A 696 24.60 -24.22 31.04
CA GLU A 696 25.07 -23.25 30.06
C GLU A 696 23.91 -22.43 29.47
N GLU A 697 22.80 -23.09 29.14
CA GLU A 697 21.60 -22.41 28.66
C GLU A 697 21.04 -21.44 29.71
N ARG A 698 20.96 -21.86 30.98
CA ARG A 698 20.47 -21.00 32.08
C ARG A 698 21.31 -19.74 32.20
N GLN A 699 22.64 -19.87 32.19
CA GLN A 699 23.57 -18.73 32.30
C GLN A 699 23.46 -17.78 31.11
N ARG A 700 23.47 -18.33 29.87
CA ARG A 700 23.33 -17.54 28.65
C ARG A 700 22.00 -16.80 28.59
N PHE A 701 20.91 -17.48 28.93
CA PHE A 701 19.57 -16.91 28.91
C PHE A 701 19.36 -15.87 30.01
N ASP A 702 19.86 -16.10 31.23
CA ASP A 702 19.75 -15.14 32.33
C ASP A 702 20.53 -13.85 32.06
N ALA A 703 21.75 -13.96 31.53
CA ALA A 703 22.53 -12.79 31.11
C ALA A 703 21.83 -11.99 30.01
N TRP A 704 21.17 -12.66 29.06
CA TRP A 704 20.36 -12.01 28.03
C TRP A 704 19.15 -11.30 28.63
N LYS A 705 18.34 -11.97 29.46
CA LYS A 705 17.15 -11.36 30.10
C LYS A 705 17.51 -10.11 30.89
N LYS A 706 18.63 -10.12 31.61
CA LYS A 706 19.08 -9.03 32.48
C LYS A 706 19.85 -7.92 31.76
N GLY A 707 20.12 -8.04 30.47
CA GLY A 707 20.99 -7.10 29.74
C GLY A 707 22.40 -7.03 30.35
N ARG A 708 23.00 -8.19 30.57
CA ARG A 708 24.36 -8.37 31.12
C ARG A 708 25.23 -9.26 30.22
N THR A 709 25.04 -9.17 28.91
CA THR A 709 25.77 -9.98 27.92
C THR A 709 27.16 -9.44 27.61
N GLY A 710 27.43 -8.18 27.95
CA GLY A 710 28.65 -7.47 27.58
C GLY A 710 28.61 -6.90 26.16
N TYR A 711 27.45 -6.95 25.49
CA TYR A 711 27.20 -6.37 24.17
C TYR A 711 26.25 -5.17 24.31
N PRO A 712 26.75 -3.92 24.24
CA PRO A 712 26.02 -2.73 24.70
C PRO A 712 24.65 -2.52 24.05
N LEU A 713 24.53 -2.73 22.73
CA LEU A 713 23.24 -2.59 22.04
C LEU A 713 22.22 -3.67 22.44
N VAL A 714 22.69 -4.89 22.73
CA VAL A 714 21.83 -5.98 23.22
C VAL A 714 21.38 -5.67 24.64
N ASP A 715 22.34 -5.27 25.49
CA ASP A 715 22.10 -4.97 26.90
C ASP A 715 21.17 -3.76 27.06
N ALA A 716 21.34 -2.72 26.25
CA ALA A 716 20.45 -1.57 26.17
C ALA A 716 19.01 -1.99 25.84
N GLY A 717 18.82 -2.83 24.82
CA GLY A 717 17.50 -3.34 24.45
C GLY A 717 16.83 -4.12 25.57
N MET A 718 17.54 -5.07 26.18
CA MET A 718 16.97 -5.90 27.24
C MET A 718 16.63 -5.10 28.50
N ARG A 719 17.38 -4.04 28.80
CA ARG A 719 17.08 -3.09 29.88
C ARG A 719 15.89 -2.18 29.55
N GLU A 720 15.78 -1.68 28.31
CA GLU A 720 14.60 -0.91 27.84
C GLU A 720 13.33 -1.76 27.96
N LEU A 721 13.39 -3.02 27.49
CA LEU A 721 12.29 -3.97 27.54
C LEU A 721 11.79 -4.16 28.97
N TRP A 722 12.69 -4.42 29.91
CA TRP A 722 12.32 -4.64 31.30
C TRP A 722 11.74 -3.37 31.95
N ALA A 723 12.34 -2.21 31.69
CA ALA A 723 11.94 -0.96 32.33
C ALA A 723 10.64 -0.36 31.79
N THR A 724 10.32 -0.58 30.51
CA THR A 724 9.21 0.11 29.82
C THR A 724 8.18 -0.82 29.21
N GLY A 725 8.49 -2.11 29.13
CA GLY A 725 7.68 -3.11 28.45
C GLY A 725 7.65 -2.98 26.93
N TRP A 726 8.59 -2.24 26.32
CA TRP A 726 8.60 -2.03 24.87
C TRP A 726 10.02 -1.92 24.32
N MET A 727 10.19 -2.24 23.03
CA MET A 727 11.41 -1.99 22.25
C MET A 727 11.06 -1.71 20.79
N THR A 728 11.91 -0.94 20.11
CA THR A 728 11.80 -0.77 18.65
C THR A 728 11.98 -2.11 17.91
N GLN A 729 11.28 -2.30 16.80
CA GLN A 729 11.36 -3.53 16.01
C GLN A 729 12.80 -3.88 15.60
N SER A 730 13.63 -2.89 15.27
CA SER A 730 15.02 -3.14 14.90
C SER A 730 15.87 -3.65 16.07
N VAL A 731 15.63 -3.16 17.29
CA VAL A 731 16.32 -3.67 18.49
C VAL A 731 15.79 -5.04 18.87
N ARG A 732 14.48 -5.29 18.75
CA ARG A 732 13.89 -6.64 18.90
C ARG A 732 14.60 -7.65 17.99
N MET A 733 14.87 -7.30 16.73
CA MET A 733 15.63 -8.16 15.80
C MET A 733 17.08 -8.38 16.25
N VAL A 734 17.76 -7.36 16.78
CA VAL A 734 19.13 -7.49 17.31
C VAL A 734 19.17 -8.46 18.49
N VAL A 735 18.31 -8.29 19.49
CA VAL A 735 18.32 -9.13 20.69
C VAL A 735 17.85 -10.55 20.41
N ALA A 736 16.85 -10.74 19.53
CA ALA A 736 16.38 -12.05 19.12
C ALA A 736 17.42 -12.79 18.27
N SER A 737 18.07 -12.10 17.32
CA SER A 737 19.21 -12.66 16.58
C SER A 737 20.37 -13.01 17.51
N PHE A 738 20.63 -12.21 18.54
CA PHE A 738 21.67 -12.51 19.53
C PHE A 738 21.38 -13.82 20.27
N LEU A 739 20.14 -13.99 20.71
CA LEU A 739 19.69 -15.17 21.44
C LEU A 739 19.79 -16.45 20.59
N THR A 740 19.25 -16.43 19.36
CA THR A 740 19.16 -17.64 18.53
C THR A 740 20.46 -17.97 17.78
N GLU A 741 21.13 -16.98 17.20
CA GLU A 741 22.30 -17.23 16.32
C GLU A 741 23.62 -17.36 17.08
N TYR A 742 23.75 -16.66 18.21
CA TYR A 742 25.02 -16.56 18.93
C TYR A 742 24.96 -17.26 20.28
N LEU A 743 23.95 -16.96 21.11
CA LEU A 743 23.77 -17.70 22.37
C LEU A 743 23.28 -19.14 22.12
N ARG A 744 22.74 -19.43 20.92
CA ARG A 744 22.21 -20.74 20.52
C ARG A 744 21.17 -21.27 21.51
N VAL A 745 20.37 -20.36 22.09
CA VAL A 745 19.24 -20.67 22.95
C VAL A 745 17.97 -20.77 22.10
N ASN A 746 17.10 -21.72 22.45
CA ASN A 746 15.87 -21.98 21.71
C ASN A 746 14.97 -20.74 21.68
N TRP A 747 14.46 -20.40 20.49
CA TRP A 747 13.60 -19.25 20.23
C TRP A 747 12.32 -19.23 21.07
N VAL A 748 11.79 -20.39 21.48
CA VAL A 748 10.58 -20.48 22.32
C VAL A 748 10.78 -19.75 23.65
N LYS A 749 11.97 -19.87 24.28
CA LYS A 749 12.28 -19.17 25.53
C LYS A 749 12.30 -17.65 25.37
N GLY A 750 12.83 -17.19 24.24
CA GLY A 750 12.78 -15.78 23.86
C GLY A 750 11.34 -15.30 23.64
N CYS A 751 10.53 -16.12 22.96
CA CYS A 751 9.11 -15.87 22.72
C CYS A 751 8.33 -15.72 24.03
N GLU A 752 8.52 -16.64 24.98
CA GLU A 752 7.91 -16.60 26.32
C GLU A 752 8.33 -15.35 27.11
N TRP A 753 9.63 -15.01 27.11
CA TRP A 753 10.11 -13.80 27.79
C TRP A 753 9.49 -12.54 27.20
N PHE A 754 9.46 -12.42 25.87
CA PHE A 754 8.83 -11.30 25.18
C PHE A 754 7.32 -11.25 25.46
N HIS A 755 6.65 -12.39 25.50
CA HIS A 755 5.21 -12.44 25.79
C HIS A 755 4.88 -11.96 27.20
N TYR A 756 5.76 -12.23 28.17
CA TYR A 756 5.60 -11.74 29.55
C TYR A 756 5.94 -10.24 29.69
N THR A 757 6.97 -9.76 29.00
CA THR A 757 7.52 -8.41 29.24
C THR A 757 6.99 -7.34 28.28
N LEU A 758 6.38 -7.69 27.14
CA LEU A 758 5.89 -6.71 26.19
C LEU A 758 4.47 -6.23 26.50
N VAL A 759 4.26 -4.90 26.47
CA VAL A 759 2.91 -4.31 26.50
C VAL A 759 2.09 -4.64 25.24
N ASP A 760 2.78 -4.93 24.14
CA ASP A 760 2.19 -5.30 22.85
C ASP A 760 2.30 -6.79 22.53
N ALA A 761 2.45 -7.63 23.57
CA ALA A 761 2.53 -9.08 23.45
C ALA A 761 1.32 -9.65 22.68
N ASP A 762 1.56 -10.10 21.45
CA ASP A 762 0.58 -10.66 20.53
C ASP A 762 1.01 -12.08 20.15
N PRO A 763 0.21 -13.12 20.43
CA PRO A 763 0.63 -14.50 20.19
C PRO A 763 0.84 -14.82 18.70
N ALA A 764 0.22 -14.07 17.79
CA ALA A 764 0.44 -14.26 16.36
C ALA A 764 1.75 -13.61 15.92
N ILE A 765 1.91 -12.31 16.17
CA ILE A 765 3.10 -11.56 15.72
C ILE A 765 4.36 -12.02 16.44
N ASN A 766 4.30 -12.19 17.76
CA ASN A 766 5.45 -12.59 18.57
C ASN A 766 6.00 -13.93 18.06
N SER A 767 5.13 -14.92 17.90
CA SER A 767 5.47 -16.25 17.39
C SER A 767 6.01 -16.21 15.96
N MET A 768 5.35 -15.50 15.04
CA MET A 768 5.83 -15.34 13.67
C MET A 768 7.25 -14.76 13.64
N MET A 769 7.53 -13.73 14.45
CA MET A 769 8.84 -13.08 14.48
C MET A 769 9.92 -13.95 15.14
N TRP A 770 9.62 -14.65 16.22
CA TRP A 770 10.56 -15.56 16.86
C TRP A 770 10.84 -16.80 16.03
N GLN A 771 9.84 -17.33 15.32
CA GLN A 771 10.07 -18.40 14.35
C GLN A 771 10.96 -17.95 13.19
N ASN A 772 10.88 -16.69 12.76
CA ASN A 772 11.83 -16.15 11.79
C ASN A 772 13.25 -16.06 12.35
N ALA A 773 13.41 -15.68 13.63
CA ALA A 773 14.69 -15.69 14.34
C ALA A 773 15.26 -17.10 14.53
N GLY A 774 14.40 -18.08 14.79
CA GLY A 774 14.73 -19.51 14.92
C GLY A 774 14.79 -20.28 13.61
N ARG A 775 14.52 -19.62 12.46
CA ARG A 775 14.48 -20.19 11.10
C ARG A 775 13.42 -21.27 10.87
N SER A 776 12.50 -21.42 11.82
CA SER A 776 11.43 -22.42 11.87
C SER A 776 10.12 -21.97 11.21
N GLY A 777 9.98 -20.67 10.89
CA GLY A 777 8.77 -20.09 10.31
C GLY A 777 8.62 -20.29 8.80
N ILE A 778 7.57 -19.72 8.21
CA ILE A 778 7.30 -19.83 6.77
C ILE A 778 8.40 -19.17 5.92
N ASP A 779 9.01 -18.08 6.36
CA ASP A 779 10.01 -17.35 5.57
C ASP A 779 11.32 -17.17 6.33
N GLN A 780 12.44 -17.60 5.73
CA GLN A 780 13.77 -17.37 6.27
C GLN A 780 14.31 -16.01 5.86
N TRP A 781 13.74 -14.93 6.39
CA TRP A 781 14.29 -13.59 6.18
C TRP A 781 15.74 -13.49 6.62
N ASN A 782 16.43 -12.46 6.12
CA ASN A 782 17.71 -12.11 6.69
C ASN A 782 17.54 -11.45 8.06
N PHE A 783 17.26 -12.27 9.07
CA PHE A 783 17.05 -11.88 10.46
C PHE A 783 18.37 -11.67 11.23
N VAL A 784 19.49 -12.15 10.68
CA VAL A 784 20.80 -12.10 11.36
C VAL A 784 21.31 -10.66 11.41
N MET A 785 21.35 -10.10 12.60
CA MET A 785 21.85 -8.76 12.89
C MET A 785 23.18 -8.86 13.64
N SER A 786 24.14 -7.99 13.32
CA SER A 786 25.39 -7.95 14.09
C SER A 786 25.11 -7.26 15.44
N PRO A 787 25.46 -7.89 16.58
CA PRO A 787 25.27 -7.27 17.90
C PRO A 787 26.26 -6.12 18.18
N THR A 788 27.20 -5.88 17.25
CA THR A 788 28.20 -4.81 17.32
C THR A 788 27.96 -3.70 16.30
N ALA A 789 27.00 -3.88 15.38
CA ALA A 789 26.68 -2.88 14.39
C ALA A 789 25.82 -1.77 15.01
N ALA A 790 26.36 -0.56 15.08
CA ALA A 790 25.70 0.61 15.64
C ALA A 790 24.68 1.27 14.70
N SER A 791 24.16 0.57 13.69
CA SER A 791 23.24 1.21 12.71
C SER A 791 21.90 1.63 13.34
N GLN A 792 21.49 0.94 14.40
CA GLN A 792 20.30 1.23 15.19
C GLN A 792 20.53 2.39 16.16
N ASP A 793 21.78 2.62 16.54
CA ASP A 793 22.19 3.62 17.52
C ASP A 793 23.42 4.38 16.99
N ALA A 794 23.19 5.09 15.88
CA ALA A 794 24.28 5.75 15.16
C ALA A 794 24.85 6.91 15.99
N SER A 795 24.06 7.55 16.86
CA SER A 795 24.52 8.57 17.79
C SER A 795 25.22 8.00 19.03
N GLY A 796 24.86 6.80 19.50
CA GLY A 796 25.30 6.25 20.78
C GLY A 796 24.34 6.58 21.93
N ASN A 797 23.39 7.49 21.71
CA ASN A 797 22.51 8.01 22.76
C ASN A 797 21.59 6.93 23.32
N TYR A 798 21.15 5.98 22.49
CA TYR A 798 20.30 4.89 22.95
C TYR A 798 21.06 3.98 23.93
N THR A 799 22.29 3.61 23.59
CA THR A 799 23.14 2.81 24.48
C THR A 799 23.45 3.55 25.78
N ILE A 800 23.80 4.85 25.70
CA ILE A 800 24.11 5.66 26.89
C ILE A 800 22.89 5.77 27.82
N MET A 801 21.69 5.90 27.26
CA MET A 801 20.45 6.00 28.04
C MET A 801 20.19 4.75 28.87
N TRP A 802 20.36 3.57 28.28
CA TRP A 802 20.00 2.29 28.91
C TRP A 802 21.19 1.57 29.58
N VAL A 803 22.41 1.97 29.25
CA VAL A 803 23.67 1.47 29.81
C VAL A 803 24.52 2.66 30.27
N PRO A 804 24.04 3.45 31.25
CA PRO A 804 24.68 4.70 31.66
C PRO A 804 26.09 4.52 32.21
N GLU A 805 26.42 3.32 32.71
CA GLU A 805 27.78 2.99 33.13
C GLU A 805 28.81 3.10 31.98
N LEU A 806 28.39 3.07 30.71
CA LEU A 806 29.26 3.25 29.54
C LEU A 806 29.28 4.70 29.00
N SER A 807 28.61 5.65 29.66
CA SER A 807 28.45 7.03 29.19
C SER A 807 29.77 7.79 28.96
N GLY A 808 30.84 7.42 29.67
CA GLY A 808 32.17 7.99 29.47
C GLY A 808 32.88 7.55 28.18
N LEU A 809 32.39 6.50 27.49
CA LEU A 809 33.01 5.99 26.27
C LEU A 809 32.45 6.66 25.01
N LYS A 810 33.36 7.04 24.10
CA LYS A 810 33.02 7.56 22.77
C LYS A 810 32.93 6.44 21.74
N LYS A 811 32.16 6.65 20.66
CA LYS A 811 32.13 5.73 19.51
C LYS A 811 33.50 5.69 18.81
N PRO A 812 33.94 4.53 18.28
CA PRO A 812 33.22 3.25 18.22
C PRO A 812 33.35 2.39 19.50
N LEU A 813 34.15 2.81 20.48
CA LEU A 813 34.43 2.05 21.71
C LEU A 813 33.19 1.88 22.59
N LEU A 814 32.24 2.82 22.57
CA LEU A 814 30.93 2.68 23.24
C LEU A 814 30.22 1.37 22.86
N HIS A 815 30.27 0.97 21.59
CA HIS A 815 29.63 -0.25 21.07
C HIS A 815 30.55 -1.47 21.11
N SER A 816 31.79 -1.30 21.57
CA SER A 816 32.79 -2.35 21.68
C SER A 816 33.78 -2.07 22.83
N PRO A 817 33.28 -1.94 24.08
CA PRO A 817 34.10 -1.49 25.21
C PRO A 817 35.29 -2.42 25.49
N TRP A 818 35.19 -3.70 25.17
CA TRP A 818 36.28 -4.67 25.25
C TRP A 818 37.47 -4.40 24.31
N LYS A 819 37.34 -3.48 23.37
CA LYS A 819 38.45 -3.04 22.49
C LYS A 819 39.14 -1.77 23.00
N ALA A 820 38.59 -1.13 24.04
CA ALA A 820 39.16 0.09 24.59
C ALA A 820 40.44 -0.24 25.38
N PRO A 821 41.51 0.55 25.24
CA PRO A 821 42.67 0.46 26.12
C PRO A 821 42.28 0.66 27.59
N THR A 822 43.02 0.03 28.52
CA THR A 822 42.76 0.09 29.96
C THR A 822 42.67 1.52 30.49
N GLU A 823 43.53 2.41 30.00
CA GLU A 823 43.56 3.83 30.38
C GLU A 823 42.29 4.56 29.93
N VAL A 824 41.77 4.23 28.74
CA VAL A 824 40.53 4.82 28.22
C VAL A 824 39.33 4.33 29.03
N LEU A 825 39.30 3.05 29.40
CA LEU A 825 38.28 2.49 30.29
C LEU A 825 38.31 3.19 31.66
N LYS A 826 39.50 3.35 32.25
CA LYS A 826 39.69 4.03 33.54
C LYS A 826 39.24 5.49 33.50
N GLN A 827 39.61 6.24 32.45
CA GLN A 827 39.18 7.63 32.25
C GLN A 827 37.66 7.76 32.07
N ALA A 828 37.04 6.78 31.42
CA ALA A 828 35.59 6.72 31.22
C ALA A 828 34.83 6.20 32.46
N GLY A 829 35.52 5.80 33.53
CA GLY A 829 34.91 5.20 34.71
C GLY A 829 34.34 3.79 34.47
N VAL A 830 34.81 3.08 33.44
CA VAL A 830 34.35 1.73 33.08
C VAL A 830 35.34 0.68 33.60
N GLU A 831 34.85 -0.28 34.38
CA GLU A 831 35.59 -1.45 34.84
C GLU A 831 34.88 -2.73 34.39
N LEU A 832 35.41 -3.35 33.33
CA LEU A 832 34.87 -4.59 32.79
C LEU A 832 34.95 -5.71 33.84
N GLY A 833 33.86 -6.43 34.05
CA GLY A 833 33.72 -7.45 35.09
C GLY A 833 33.14 -6.94 36.41
N LYS A 834 33.14 -5.61 36.65
CA LYS A 834 32.50 -5.00 37.83
C LYS A 834 31.24 -4.21 37.45
N ASN A 835 31.41 -3.00 36.90
CA ASN A 835 30.28 -2.12 36.61
C ASN A 835 29.64 -2.39 35.24
N TYR A 836 30.38 -2.97 34.31
CA TYR A 836 29.86 -3.52 33.06
C TYR A 836 30.44 -4.92 32.82
N PRO A 837 29.65 -5.94 32.43
CA PRO A 837 30.15 -7.30 32.35
C PRO A 837 31.17 -7.50 31.22
N HIS A 838 32.04 -8.51 31.37
CA HIS A 838 32.77 -9.05 30.23
C HIS A 838 31.79 -9.65 29.21
N ARG A 839 32.23 -9.74 27.95
CA ARG A 839 31.45 -10.40 26.91
C ARG A 839 31.21 -11.87 27.27
N ILE A 840 29.95 -12.27 27.30
CA ILE A 840 29.57 -13.67 27.54
C ILE A 840 30.04 -14.61 26.42
N LEU A 841 30.16 -14.09 25.19
CA LEU A 841 30.75 -14.79 24.05
C LEU A 841 31.94 -13.99 23.51
N VAL A 842 33.12 -14.61 23.45
CA VAL A 842 34.34 -13.94 22.93
C VAL A 842 34.40 -14.02 21.41
N ASP A 843 34.11 -15.19 20.83
CA ASP A 843 34.13 -15.44 19.38
C ASP A 843 32.71 -15.64 18.81
N LEU A 844 32.11 -14.54 18.34
CA LEU A 844 30.81 -14.57 17.68
C LEU A 844 30.82 -15.31 16.34
N LYS A 845 31.97 -15.36 15.66
CA LYS A 845 32.07 -16.01 14.36
C LYS A 845 31.98 -17.52 14.53
N GLU A 846 32.67 -18.04 15.54
CA GLU A 846 32.65 -19.46 15.89
C GLU A 846 31.28 -19.91 16.40
N GLU A 847 30.64 -19.15 17.31
CA GLU A 847 29.29 -19.54 17.78
C GLU A 847 28.26 -19.52 16.64
N ARG A 848 28.34 -18.55 15.71
CA ARG A 848 27.49 -18.56 14.52
C ARG A 848 27.79 -19.76 13.62
N HIS A 849 29.06 -20.14 13.47
CA HIS A 849 29.44 -21.29 12.66
C HIS A 849 28.84 -22.59 13.23
N LYS A 850 28.95 -22.80 14.54
CA LYS A 850 28.30 -23.92 15.25
C LYS A 850 26.79 -23.92 15.04
N MET A 851 26.13 -22.76 15.12
CA MET A 851 24.68 -22.69 14.88
C MET A 851 24.31 -23.11 13.44
N VAL A 852 25.08 -22.63 12.44
CA VAL A 852 24.88 -23.02 11.04
C VAL A 852 25.09 -24.53 10.87
N GLU A 853 26.13 -25.10 11.49
CA GLU A 853 26.40 -26.53 11.47
C GLU A 853 25.26 -27.34 12.11
N ASN A 854 24.71 -26.89 13.25
CA ASN A 854 23.57 -27.55 13.91
C ASN A 854 22.33 -27.59 13.02
N VAL A 855 22.01 -26.47 12.35
CA VAL A 855 20.89 -26.42 11.39
C VAL A 855 21.17 -27.36 10.22
N LEU A 856 22.38 -27.36 9.66
CA LEU A 856 22.74 -28.27 8.57
C LEU A 856 22.62 -29.73 9.02
N LYS A 857 23.19 -30.12 10.17
CA LYS A 857 23.07 -31.48 10.72
C LYS A 857 21.61 -31.92 10.87
N MET A 858 20.75 -31.04 11.39
CA MET A 858 19.30 -31.30 11.46
C MET A 858 18.71 -31.55 10.06
N ARG A 859 19.03 -30.71 9.07
CA ARG A 859 18.51 -30.86 7.70
C ARG A 859 19.01 -32.14 7.03
N HIS A 860 20.27 -32.53 7.26
CA HIS A 860 20.82 -33.78 6.74
C HIS A 860 20.08 -35.00 7.28
N ARG A 861 19.64 -34.97 8.54
CA ARG A 861 18.81 -36.02 9.15
C ARG A 861 17.38 -36.06 8.59
N ASN A 862 16.90 -34.94 8.05
CA ASN A 862 15.51 -34.76 7.58
C ASN A 862 15.45 -34.47 6.07
N GLN A 863 16.19 -35.23 5.26
CA GLN A 863 16.27 -34.99 3.80
C GLN A 863 14.90 -35.04 3.10
N SER A 864 13.98 -35.89 3.56
CA SER A 864 12.60 -35.99 3.03
C SER A 864 11.79 -34.71 3.14
N ALA A 865 12.16 -33.80 4.04
CA ALA A 865 11.49 -32.50 4.20
C ALA A 865 12.01 -31.44 3.20
N ASN A 866 12.82 -31.83 2.22
CA ASN A 866 13.40 -30.93 1.22
C ASN A 866 12.95 -31.31 -0.20
N ASP A 867 12.75 -30.30 -1.06
CA ASP A 867 12.60 -30.52 -2.50
C ASP A 867 13.96 -30.76 -3.18
N ASP A 868 13.92 -31.11 -4.48
CA ASP A 868 15.11 -31.37 -5.29
C ASP A 868 16.04 -30.16 -5.46
N LYS A 869 15.58 -28.97 -5.11
CA LYS A 869 16.33 -27.71 -5.16
C LYS A 869 16.80 -27.27 -3.76
N GLY A 870 16.61 -28.12 -2.75
CA GLY A 870 16.99 -27.93 -1.36
C GLY A 870 16.13 -26.91 -0.60
N TYR A 871 14.94 -26.57 -1.07
CA TYR A 871 13.94 -25.81 -0.31
C TYR A 871 13.19 -26.71 0.66
N ASP A 872 12.70 -26.14 1.77
CA ASP A 872 11.87 -26.89 2.70
C ASP A 872 10.45 -27.05 2.18
N LEU A 873 9.89 -28.21 2.50
CA LEU A 873 8.49 -28.54 2.37
C LEU A 873 7.81 -28.38 3.74
N ILE A 874 6.60 -27.82 3.72
CA ILE A 874 5.70 -27.81 4.88
C ILE A 874 4.35 -28.39 4.48
N THR A 875 3.67 -29.01 5.43
CA THR A 875 2.30 -29.49 5.28
C THR A 875 1.34 -28.38 5.70
N LEU A 876 0.44 -28.00 4.79
CA LEU A 876 -0.63 -27.04 5.05
C LEU A 876 -1.80 -27.70 5.82
N PRO A 877 -2.71 -26.93 6.43
CA PRO A 877 -3.83 -27.48 7.20
C PRO A 877 -4.78 -28.37 6.40
N ASN A 878 -4.81 -28.21 5.07
CA ASN A 878 -5.58 -29.06 4.16
C ASN A 878 -4.84 -30.33 3.72
N GLY A 879 -3.70 -30.65 4.35
CA GLY A 879 -2.86 -31.82 4.04
C GLY A 879 -1.96 -31.65 2.81
N LYS A 880 -2.06 -30.56 2.04
CA LYS A 880 -1.21 -30.34 0.88
C LYS A 880 0.18 -29.88 1.29
N GLU A 881 1.19 -30.40 0.62
CA GLU A 881 2.56 -29.89 0.78
C GLU A 881 2.79 -28.65 -0.07
N THR A 882 3.59 -27.72 0.46
CA THR A 882 4.06 -26.55 -0.30
C THR A 882 5.51 -26.22 0.03
N ILE A 883 6.16 -25.55 -0.92
CA ILE A 883 7.55 -25.12 -0.82
C ILE A 883 7.61 -23.75 -0.15
N VAL A 884 8.46 -23.64 0.87
CA VAL A 884 8.74 -22.39 1.56
C VAL A 884 10.15 -21.89 1.28
N PHE A 885 10.38 -20.58 1.44
CA PHE A 885 11.68 -19.99 1.14
C PHE A 885 12.75 -20.52 2.11
N THR A 886 13.79 -21.14 1.57
CA THR A 886 14.99 -21.56 2.33
C THR A 886 16.19 -20.80 1.81
N LYS A 887 17.00 -20.23 2.70
CA LYS A 887 18.23 -19.52 2.34
C LYS A 887 19.24 -20.47 1.71
N LYS A 888 19.94 -19.99 0.68
CA LYS A 888 20.91 -20.80 -0.10
C LYS A 888 21.97 -21.50 0.76
N GLU A 889 22.46 -20.84 1.82
CA GLU A 889 23.49 -21.40 2.72
C GLU A 889 23.01 -22.63 3.52
N PHE A 890 21.69 -22.91 3.54
CA PHE A 890 21.12 -24.11 4.17
C PHE A 890 20.55 -25.11 3.17
N ARG A 891 20.53 -24.79 1.87
CA ARG A 891 19.98 -25.72 0.88
C ARG A 891 20.98 -26.86 0.67
N ILE A 892 20.52 -28.09 0.85
CA ILE A 892 21.30 -29.30 0.63
C ILE A 892 20.80 -29.99 -0.64
N ASP A 893 21.70 -30.61 -1.41
CA ASP A 893 21.33 -31.51 -2.51
C ASP A 893 20.96 -32.91 -1.97
N ARG A 894 20.56 -33.81 -2.88
CA ARG A 894 20.22 -35.21 -2.54
C ARG A 894 21.39 -36.02 -1.96
N CYS A 895 22.62 -35.52 -2.07
CA CYS A 895 23.81 -36.11 -1.48
C CYS A 895 24.20 -35.42 -0.14
N GLY A 896 23.38 -34.47 0.33
CA GLY A 896 23.62 -33.68 1.54
C GLY A 896 24.55 -32.47 1.33
N ASN A 897 25.13 -32.27 0.16
CA ASN A 897 26.07 -31.16 -0.02
C ASN A 897 25.33 -29.82 -0.05
N VAL A 898 25.86 -28.82 0.65
CA VAL A 898 25.33 -27.46 0.59
C VAL A 898 25.47 -26.92 -0.83
N LEU A 899 24.35 -26.48 -1.42
CA LEU A 899 24.30 -25.91 -2.76
C LEU A 899 25.11 -24.61 -2.82
N LYS A 900 26.35 -24.69 -3.31
CA LYS A 900 27.24 -23.54 -3.47
C LYS A 900 26.66 -22.57 -4.50
N ALA A 901 26.66 -21.28 -4.17
CA ALA A 901 26.34 -20.25 -5.15
C ALA A 901 27.37 -20.29 -6.29
N PRO A 902 26.97 -20.11 -7.56
CA PRO A 902 27.94 -19.88 -8.62
C PRO A 902 28.80 -18.68 -8.22
N PRO A 903 30.14 -18.74 -8.42
CA PRO A 903 31.02 -17.66 -8.03
C PRO A 903 30.50 -16.35 -8.63
N ARG A 904 30.30 -15.34 -7.79
CA ARG A 904 29.95 -13.99 -8.28
C ARG A 904 31.02 -13.62 -9.31
N LYS A 905 30.66 -13.52 -10.59
CA LYS A 905 31.52 -12.92 -11.61
C LYS A 905 31.93 -11.56 -11.05
N LYS A 906 33.21 -11.41 -10.66
CA LYS A 906 33.78 -10.11 -10.32
C LYS A 906 33.55 -9.24 -11.53
N LYS A 907 32.58 -8.31 -11.49
CA LYS A 907 32.57 -7.20 -12.44
C LYS A 907 33.92 -6.52 -12.27
N GLY A 908 34.75 -6.61 -13.30
CA GLY A 908 36.05 -5.95 -13.33
C GLY A 908 35.85 -4.49 -12.95
N ARG A 909 36.33 -4.13 -11.76
CA ARG A 909 36.64 -2.73 -11.46
C ARG A 909 37.88 -2.44 -12.27
N THR A 910 37.70 -1.84 -13.45
CA THR A 910 38.76 -1.05 -14.06
C THR A 910 39.14 0.02 -13.05
N LYS A 911 40.37 -0.08 -12.54
CA LYS A 911 41.01 0.96 -11.75
C LYS A 911 41.17 2.18 -12.67
N SER A 912 40.36 3.22 -12.49
CA SER A 912 40.80 4.58 -12.79
C SER A 912 41.12 5.26 -11.46
N GLY A 913 42.39 5.61 -11.30
CA GLY A 913 42.92 6.18 -10.08
C GLY A 913 42.21 7.48 -9.73
N ARG A 914 41.75 7.58 -8.49
CA ARG A 914 41.54 8.87 -7.84
C ARG A 914 42.56 8.97 -6.72
N GLY A 915 43.64 9.69 -7.03
CA GLY A 915 44.50 10.27 -6.01
C GLY A 915 43.64 11.09 -5.05
N ARG A 916 43.88 10.89 -3.76
CA ARG A 916 43.45 11.80 -2.70
C ARG A 916 44.04 13.17 -3.02
N ASN A 917 43.21 14.21 -3.02
CA ASN A 917 43.63 15.50 -2.50
C ASN A 917 42.56 15.98 -1.52
N ARG A 918 43.04 16.26 -0.31
CA ARG A 918 42.38 17.03 0.73
C ARG A 918 42.08 18.43 0.17
N ILE A 919 40.91 18.97 0.50
CA ILE A 919 40.66 20.19 1.29
C ILE A 919 39.27 20.02 1.89
#